data_AF-A0A1C6H545-F1
#
_entry.id   AF-A0A1C6H545-F1
#
_cell.length_a   1.000
_cell.length_b   1.000
_cell.length_c   1.000
_cell.angle_alpha   90.00
_cell.angle_beta   90.00
_cell.angle_gamma   90.00
#
_symmetry.space_group_name_H-M   'P 1'
#
loop_
_entity.id
_entity.type
_entity.pdbx_description
1 polymer ?
#
loop_
_entity_poly.entity_id
_entity_poly.type
_entity_poly.pdbx_seq_one_letter_code
_entity_poly.pdbx_strand_id
1 'polypeptide(L)'
;MRKKFGYQAMAAIFAAAMIVSGAGMYQTTAKAAEGQIRTPQQKTAVETQESAKLKAEAASVDPTEDGEYTLTFEAKQEGSDEESMLAGYFDPKAKLTVENGKMYVTFLNTKLSDFLLDFTVASDGTYAQTEKTGFGEPDGTGSYAMYEYKMEITKPSEVNKGAALVSAMGGQNSDIGNFDKYLKTDFTFLTLEKGWSGYDASKTEDKPTGAAALNEALRDYGMDKDNDGTVTAEEVARYGGTTLDLSECNLSEIGLLRYLPSQIITLNLSNNEITAIPEGLLDNLTSLENFYIEHNKITEIPEGLFKNNHSLDWISFTGNQISSLKNNTFEGLDALTILDLEGNQIREVSQNALTGMPKLQQLSFAGNGLENLQDDVLKPLAGSLRWLFLQENNIESLPKTVEDLFFLEELYAYDNGMKDITKVDFSKLPQLQEVNFMHNEIREIPSGTFAKNEKLAGLDLYDNLLTTMSPDTLPATAVLRKLDIRLNNIQVVDRKLIMKSQSFNKFYPQKSAMSLKIEKDGENGVKWSQELSILDLLYWFDATNDAKVEEAQSVDEYREFLKDKGYEDRDIVDVLNDQYYDWKIITSIEKKNADGTYETVWKSTDDDKADLAGGAFATAEKGTYRVVKDLYSGNSGLLFYRFSVFSNEVNTAQQNNVTSGTDKPNNGSNSNTNGGNNGNSANPGNTAVKKPAKVKKVTAKAKKRTAVISWKKVKGASGYEVYRSTKKNGKYKKIKTIKKAGTVRFTDKKLKKGFAYYYKVRAYRKTAVAKVYGNDSAAKKVKIK
;
A
#
# COMPACT_ATOMS: atom_id res chain seq x y z
N MET A 1 17.72 13.10 29.46
CA MET A 1 16.32 13.35 29.05
C MET A 1 16.00 13.11 27.56
N ARG A 2 16.95 12.67 26.71
CA ARG A 2 16.70 12.34 25.28
C ARG A 2 16.52 10.84 24.96
N LYS A 3 16.54 9.95 25.96
CA LYS A 3 16.38 8.49 25.76
C LYS A 3 14.97 7.94 26.00
N LYS A 4 14.02 8.75 26.48
CA LYS A 4 12.64 8.30 26.80
C LYS A 4 11.60 8.52 25.69
N PHE A 5 11.95 9.22 24.60
CA PHE A 5 11.02 9.48 23.49
C PHE A 5 11.07 8.43 22.36
N GLY A 6 12.08 7.56 22.32
CA GLY A 6 12.17 6.49 21.31
C GLY A 6 11.19 5.33 21.55
N TYR A 7 10.89 5.03 22.82
CA TYR A 7 10.03 3.89 23.18
C TYR A 7 8.53 4.15 22.95
N GLN A 8 8.06 5.40 23.07
CA GLN A 8 6.66 5.73 22.76
C GLN A 8 6.40 5.93 21.26
N ALA A 9 7.43 6.25 20.48
CA ALA A 9 7.33 6.31 19.01
C ALA A 9 7.27 4.90 18.38
N MET A 10 7.95 3.91 18.97
CA MET A 10 7.88 2.51 18.50
C MET A 10 6.52 1.85 18.72
N ALA A 11 5.84 2.10 19.84
CA ALA A 11 4.48 1.58 20.05
C ALA A 11 3.47 2.10 19.01
N ALA A 12 3.68 3.33 18.51
CA ALA A 12 2.88 3.90 17.43
C ALA A 12 3.25 3.33 16.04
N ILE A 13 4.49 2.89 15.84
CA ILE A 13 4.93 2.19 14.61
C ILE A 13 4.41 0.74 14.60
N PHE A 14 4.35 0.06 15.74
CA PHE A 14 3.74 -1.26 15.86
C PHE A 14 2.21 -1.23 15.74
N ALA A 15 1.56 -0.17 16.25
CA ALA A 15 0.15 0.07 15.95
C ALA A 15 -0.04 0.39 14.44
N ALA A 16 0.89 1.12 13.81
CA ALA A 16 0.83 1.41 12.39
C ALA A 16 1.07 0.17 11.51
N ALA A 17 1.92 -0.78 11.90
CA ALA A 17 2.12 -2.03 11.16
C ALA A 17 0.89 -2.95 11.20
N MET A 18 0.06 -2.88 12.25
CA MET A 18 -1.28 -3.49 12.26
C MET A 18 -2.33 -2.68 11.48
N ILE A 19 -2.00 -1.48 11.02
CA ILE A 19 -2.88 -0.59 10.24
C ILE A 19 -2.56 -0.65 8.73
N VAL A 20 -1.52 -1.40 8.29
CA VAL A 20 -1.17 -1.57 6.86
C VAL A 20 -1.91 -2.75 6.18
N SER A 21 -2.76 -3.48 6.88
CA SER A 21 -3.92 -4.13 6.26
C SER A 21 -5.11 -3.19 6.46
N GLY A 22 -5.70 -2.69 5.37
CA GLY A 22 -6.62 -1.56 5.34
C GLY A 22 -7.72 -1.56 6.42
N ALA A 23 -7.51 -0.81 7.51
CA ALA A 23 -8.56 -0.41 8.43
C ALA A 23 -8.25 0.99 8.96
N GLY A 24 -8.51 1.99 8.14
CA GLY A 24 -8.14 3.37 8.42
C GLY A 24 -9.22 4.38 8.04
N MET A 25 -10.47 4.23 8.52
CA MET A 25 -11.39 5.35 8.81
C MET A 25 -12.74 4.88 9.37
N TYR A 26 -12.82 4.30 10.57
CA TYR A 26 -14.07 4.32 11.36
C TYR A 26 -13.77 4.43 12.87
N GLN A 27 -13.42 5.64 13.33
CA GLN A 27 -13.60 6.01 14.73
C GLN A 27 -14.68 7.07 14.83
N THR A 28 -15.93 6.65 14.97
CA THR A 28 -16.94 7.41 15.71
C THR A 28 -17.99 6.49 16.32
N THR A 29 -18.17 6.67 17.63
CA THR A 29 -19.33 6.31 18.48
C THR A 29 -19.65 4.84 18.76
N ALA A 30 -19.00 4.28 19.78
CA ALA A 30 -19.65 3.36 20.72
C ALA A 30 -19.07 3.61 22.13
N LYS A 31 -19.68 4.57 22.84
CA LYS A 31 -19.46 4.80 24.27
C LYS A 31 -20.71 4.28 24.99
N ALA A 32 -20.61 3.11 25.62
CA ALA A 32 -21.34 2.69 26.83
C ALA A 32 -21.52 1.17 26.86
N ALA A 33 -20.73 0.48 27.70
CA ALA A 33 -21.16 -0.55 28.66
C ALA A 33 -19.95 -1.36 29.15
N GLU A 34 -19.05 -0.74 29.91
CA GLU A 34 -18.09 -1.49 30.74
C GLU A 34 -18.84 -2.04 31.97
N GLY A 35 -19.39 -3.24 31.85
CA GLY A 35 -19.78 -4.08 32.97
C GLY A 35 -18.56 -4.85 33.47
N GLN A 36 -18.18 -4.61 34.72
CA GLN A 36 -17.09 -5.33 35.40
C GLN A 36 -17.30 -6.85 35.36
N ILE A 37 -16.42 -7.58 34.68
CA ILE A 37 -16.16 -9.00 34.97
C ILE A 37 -14.75 -9.08 35.53
N ARG A 38 -14.67 -9.36 36.84
CA ARG A 38 -13.42 -9.64 37.54
C ARG A 38 -13.09 -11.12 37.37
N THR A 39 -11.96 -11.45 36.75
CA THR A 39 -11.37 -12.80 36.80
C THR A 39 -10.45 -12.95 38.03
N PRO A 40 -10.39 -14.13 38.66
CA PRO A 40 -9.63 -14.33 39.90
C PRO A 40 -8.19 -14.78 39.61
N GLN A 41 -7.25 -13.84 39.54
CA GLN A 41 -5.82 -14.15 39.67
C GLN A 41 -5.12 -13.10 40.54
N GLN A 42 -5.33 -13.18 41.86
CA GLN A 42 -4.44 -12.60 42.86
C GLN A 42 -4.41 -13.50 44.10
N LYS A 43 -3.53 -14.50 44.05
CA LYS A 43 -2.97 -15.37 45.11
C LYS A 43 -2.14 -16.39 44.30
N THR A 44 -0.81 -16.39 44.27
CA THR A 44 0.14 -16.50 45.38
C THR A 44 1.51 -16.00 44.91
N ALA A 45 1.97 -14.85 45.41
CA ALA A 45 3.32 -14.31 45.12
C ALA A 45 4.39 -14.76 46.16
N VAL A 46 4.11 -15.81 46.93
CA VAL A 46 4.98 -16.26 48.04
C VAL A 46 5.49 -17.70 47.83
N GLU A 47 4.89 -18.48 46.93
CA GLU A 47 5.32 -19.86 46.62
C GLU A 47 6.42 -19.94 45.53
N THR A 48 6.73 -18.83 44.85
CA THR A 48 7.66 -18.79 43.71
C THR A 48 9.13 -18.61 44.09
N GLN A 49 9.47 -18.06 45.25
CA GLN A 49 10.88 -17.85 45.64
C GLN A 49 11.56 -19.10 46.21
N GLU A 50 10.81 -19.99 46.86
CA GLU A 50 11.36 -21.21 47.47
C GLU A 50 11.46 -22.36 46.45
N SER A 51 10.54 -22.42 45.47
CA SER A 51 10.54 -23.36 44.35
C SER A 51 11.60 -23.04 43.29
N ALA A 52 11.90 -21.76 43.04
CA ALA A 52 12.99 -21.34 42.15
C ALA A 52 14.38 -21.70 42.72
N LYS A 53 14.53 -21.66 44.05
CA LYS A 53 15.79 -21.98 44.74
C LYS A 53 16.10 -23.48 44.74
N LEU A 54 15.06 -24.32 44.75
CA LEU A 54 15.16 -25.79 44.65
C LEU A 54 15.32 -26.30 43.20
N LYS A 55 14.88 -25.53 42.19
CA LYS A 55 15.05 -25.90 40.77
C LYS A 55 16.42 -25.52 40.20
N ALA A 56 17.08 -24.48 40.71
CA ALA A 56 18.41 -24.05 40.26
C ALA A 56 19.55 -25.04 40.62
N GLU A 57 19.38 -25.91 41.60
CA GLU A 57 20.42 -26.91 41.96
C GLU A 57 20.55 -28.04 40.92
N ALA A 58 19.56 -28.26 40.05
CA ALA A 58 19.53 -29.34 39.06
C ALA A 58 20.30 -29.04 37.75
N ALA A 59 20.59 -27.76 37.44
CA ALA A 59 21.35 -27.34 36.24
C ALA A 59 22.86 -27.16 36.49
N SER A 60 23.35 -27.51 37.69
CA SER A 60 24.72 -27.22 38.14
C SER A 60 25.83 -28.10 37.52
N VAL A 61 25.48 -29.04 36.64
CA VAL A 61 26.43 -29.98 36.02
C VAL A 61 26.13 -30.12 34.53
N ASP A 62 27.15 -29.87 33.69
CA ASP A 62 27.05 -30.07 32.24
C ASP A 62 26.85 -31.56 31.91
N PRO A 63 25.94 -31.92 30.99
CA PRO A 63 25.70 -33.31 30.63
C PRO A 63 26.92 -33.90 29.90
N THR A 64 27.39 -35.05 30.38
CA THR A 64 28.50 -35.80 29.76
C THR A 64 28.04 -37.02 28.97
N GLU A 65 26.77 -37.40 29.08
CA GLU A 65 26.21 -38.54 28.37
C GLU A 65 25.55 -38.08 27.06
N ASP A 66 25.82 -38.80 25.98
CA ASP A 66 25.15 -38.58 24.70
C ASP A 66 23.63 -38.79 24.84
N GLY A 67 22.87 -37.96 24.13
CA GLY A 67 21.41 -37.97 24.16
C GLY A 67 20.78 -36.58 24.05
N GLU A 68 19.46 -36.55 24.07
CA GLU A 68 18.68 -35.32 24.08
C GLU A 68 18.25 -34.95 25.50
N TYR A 69 18.18 -33.66 25.77
CA TYR A 69 17.76 -33.08 27.05
C TYR A 69 16.79 -31.93 26.81
N THR A 70 15.83 -31.76 27.71
CA THR A 70 14.94 -30.60 27.77
C THR A 70 15.51 -29.57 28.74
N LEU A 71 15.73 -28.37 28.22
CA LEU A 71 16.15 -27.20 28.96
C LEU A 71 14.95 -26.27 29.18
N THR A 72 14.89 -25.61 30.33
CA THR A 72 14.20 -24.33 30.47
C THR A 72 15.23 -23.24 30.71
N PHE A 73 14.89 -21.99 30.39
CA PHE A 73 15.84 -20.89 30.50
C PHE A 73 15.17 -19.59 30.93
N GLU A 74 15.99 -18.68 31.43
CA GLU A 74 15.68 -17.26 31.54
C GLU A 74 16.63 -16.46 30.65
N ALA A 75 16.14 -15.33 30.12
CA ALA A 75 16.97 -14.36 29.41
C ALA A 75 16.89 -13.01 30.12
N LYS A 76 18.04 -12.43 30.44
CA LYS A 76 18.19 -11.11 31.08
C LYS A 76 18.95 -10.16 30.17
N GLN A 77 18.72 -8.86 30.32
CA GLN A 77 19.54 -7.87 29.65
C GLN A 77 21.00 -8.05 30.06
N GLU A 78 21.92 -7.95 29.11
CA GLU A 78 23.34 -8.22 29.39
C GLU A 78 23.86 -7.36 30.56
N GLY A 79 24.42 -8.04 31.57
CA GLY A 79 24.99 -7.40 32.76
C GLY A 79 23.96 -6.76 33.69
N SER A 80 22.69 -7.14 33.60
CA SER A 80 21.57 -6.61 34.39
C SER A 80 20.68 -7.74 34.92
N ASP A 81 19.95 -7.46 36.01
CA ASP A 81 18.90 -8.35 36.54
C ASP A 81 17.54 -8.12 35.87
N GLU A 82 17.43 -7.14 34.95
CA GLU A 82 16.21 -6.88 34.19
C GLU A 82 15.96 -7.97 33.15
N GLU A 83 14.72 -8.44 33.06
CA GLU A 83 14.30 -9.43 32.08
C GLU A 83 14.50 -8.92 30.65
N SER A 84 15.01 -9.80 29.79
CA SER A 84 15.19 -9.50 28.37
C SER A 84 13.85 -9.68 27.65
N MET A 85 13.51 -8.72 26.79
CA MET A 85 12.32 -8.86 25.93
C MET A 85 12.41 -10.11 25.07
N LEU A 86 13.61 -10.59 24.74
CA LEU A 86 13.84 -11.80 23.95
C LEU A 86 13.22 -13.06 24.58
N ALA A 87 13.09 -13.14 25.91
CA ALA A 87 12.52 -14.31 26.58
C ALA A 87 11.09 -14.63 26.10
N GLY A 88 10.27 -13.60 25.85
CA GLY A 88 8.87 -13.77 25.46
C GLY A 88 8.63 -14.18 24.00
N TYR A 89 9.70 -14.30 23.19
CA TYR A 89 9.66 -14.62 21.76
C TYR A 89 10.09 -16.05 21.44
N PHE A 90 10.61 -16.79 22.41
CA PHE A 90 10.98 -18.19 22.25
C PHE A 90 10.04 -19.08 23.06
N ASP A 91 9.95 -20.35 22.68
CA ASP A 91 9.33 -21.36 23.52
C ASP A 91 10.04 -21.39 24.90
N PRO A 92 9.32 -21.56 26.02
CA PRO A 92 9.96 -21.66 27.34
C PRO A 92 10.92 -22.84 27.46
N LYS A 93 10.89 -23.80 26.53
CA LYS A 93 11.81 -24.92 26.44
C LYS A 93 12.78 -24.79 25.28
N ALA A 94 14.00 -25.25 25.50
CA ALA A 94 15.00 -25.45 24.46
C ALA A 94 15.48 -26.91 24.46
N LYS A 95 15.86 -27.42 23.29
CA LYS A 95 16.42 -28.76 23.16
C LYS A 95 17.94 -28.69 23.27
N LEU A 96 18.55 -29.57 24.05
CA LEU A 96 20.00 -29.77 24.06
C LEU A 96 20.31 -31.17 23.54
N THR A 97 21.17 -31.27 22.52
CA THR A 97 21.63 -32.53 21.96
C THR A 97 23.12 -32.70 22.27
N VAL A 98 23.48 -33.78 22.95
CA VAL A 98 24.86 -34.16 23.24
C VAL A 98 25.24 -35.33 22.34
N GLU A 99 26.23 -35.13 21.49
CA GLU A 99 26.72 -36.14 20.54
C GLU A 99 28.25 -36.11 20.48
N ASN A 100 28.89 -37.24 20.81
CA ASN A 100 30.35 -37.38 20.79
C ASN A 100 31.06 -36.29 21.62
N GLY A 101 30.47 -35.89 22.76
CA GLY A 101 31.03 -34.83 23.63
C GLY A 101 30.88 -33.40 23.11
N LYS A 102 30.15 -33.18 22.01
CA LYS A 102 29.72 -31.84 21.58
C LYS A 102 28.27 -31.60 21.98
N MET A 103 27.95 -30.35 22.32
CA MET A 103 26.61 -29.95 22.74
C MET A 103 26.02 -28.93 21.78
N TYR A 104 24.80 -29.17 21.34
CA TYR A 104 24.03 -28.27 20.48
C TYR A 104 22.75 -27.88 21.16
N VAL A 105 22.51 -26.58 21.34
CA VAL A 105 21.22 -26.08 21.83
C VAL A 105 20.37 -25.63 20.65
N THR A 106 19.07 -25.92 20.70
CA THR A 106 18.08 -25.53 19.70
C THR A 106 16.94 -24.78 20.40
N PHE A 107 16.71 -23.55 19.96
CA PHE A 107 15.61 -22.71 20.43
C PHE A 107 14.53 -22.61 19.35
N LEU A 108 13.26 -22.68 19.74
CA LEU A 108 12.13 -22.40 18.85
C LEU A 108 11.66 -20.96 19.05
N ASN A 109 11.74 -20.14 18.01
CA ASN A 109 11.13 -18.82 18.00
C ASN A 109 9.64 -18.95 17.64
N THR A 110 8.77 -18.48 18.54
CA THR A 110 7.32 -18.71 18.50
C THR A 110 6.51 -17.45 18.18
N LYS A 111 7.15 -16.28 18.16
CA LYS A 111 6.51 -14.99 17.89
C LYS A 111 7.41 -14.09 17.05
N LEU A 112 6.79 -13.27 16.21
CA LEU A 112 7.46 -12.27 15.36
C LEU A 112 8.64 -12.87 14.57
N SER A 113 8.45 -14.07 14.01
CA SER A 113 9.45 -14.80 13.24
C SER A 113 10.03 -13.99 12.07
N ASP A 114 9.18 -13.19 11.42
CA ASP A 114 9.58 -12.32 10.31
C ASP A 114 10.53 -11.20 10.72
N PHE A 115 10.56 -10.84 12.01
CA PHE A 115 11.40 -9.77 12.52
C PHE A 115 12.73 -10.26 13.11
N LEU A 116 12.84 -11.54 13.46
CA LEU A 116 14.08 -12.14 13.95
C LEU A 116 14.89 -12.67 12.77
N LEU A 117 15.83 -11.85 12.28
CA LEU A 117 16.65 -12.17 11.11
C LEU A 117 17.65 -13.27 11.43
N ASP A 118 18.31 -13.17 12.58
CA ASP A 118 19.30 -14.14 13.07
C ASP A 118 19.36 -14.16 14.61
N PHE A 119 19.75 -15.30 15.16
CA PHE A 119 19.88 -15.51 16.61
C PHE A 119 20.97 -16.52 16.92
N THR A 120 21.81 -16.24 17.92
CA THR A 120 22.89 -17.14 18.34
C THR A 120 23.14 -17.05 19.84
N VAL A 121 23.64 -18.14 20.43
CA VAL A 121 24.03 -18.25 21.84
C VAL A 121 25.43 -18.86 21.92
N ALA A 122 26.31 -18.28 22.73
CA ALA A 122 27.68 -18.73 22.93
C ALA A 122 28.05 -18.70 24.42
N SER A 123 28.87 -19.65 24.89
CA SER A 123 29.22 -19.76 26.31
C SER A 123 30.18 -18.66 26.80
N ASP A 124 30.94 -18.03 25.91
CA ASP A 124 31.95 -17.01 26.23
C ASP A 124 31.73 -15.67 25.50
N GLY A 125 30.63 -15.54 24.76
CA GLY A 125 30.37 -14.39 23.88
C GLY A 125 31.09 -14.43 22.53
N THR A 126 31.81 -15.51 22.23
CA THR A 126 32.38 -15.74 20.90
C THR A 126 31.32 -16.37 19.99
N TYR A 127 30.56 -15.53 19.32
CA TYR A 127 29.43 -15.95 18.49
C TYR A 127 29.86 -16.65 17.20
N ALA A 128 29.17 -17.75 16.88
CA ALA A 128 29.25 -18.44 15.60
C ALA A 128 27.92 -18.31 14.84
N GLN A 129 27.97 -18.57 13.53
CA GLN A 129 26.75 -18.65 12.74
C GLN A 129 25.87 -19.81 13.20
N THR A 130 24.57 -19.55 13.23
CA THR A 130 23.53 -20.47 13.66
C THR A 130 22.87 -21.14 12.46
N GLU A 131 22.48 -22.39 12.61
CA GLU A 131 21.59 -23.05 11.66
C GLU A 131 20.14 -22.63 11.93
N LYS A 132 19.49 -21.97 10.95
CA LYS A 132 18.08 -21.56 10.99
C LYS A 132 17.25 -22.48 10.11
N THR A 133 16.24 -23.14 10.68
CA THR A 133 15.34 -24.05 9.96
C THR A 133 13.88 -23.72 10.25
N GLY A 134 13.01 -23.81 9.23
CA GLY A 134 11.57 -23.60 9.40
C GLY A 134 10.92 -24.68 10.26
N PHE A 135 9.98 -24.31 11.12
CA PHE A 135 9.24 -25.22 11.99
C PHE A 135 7.74 -25.16 11.68
N GLY A 136 7.13 -26.32 11.38
CA GLY A 136 5.75 -26.43 10.92
C GLY A 136 5.60 -26.37 9.40
N GLU A 137 4.42 -26.01 8.92
CA GLU A 137 4.15 -25.86 7.49
C GLU A 137 4.51 -24.45 7.00
N PRO A 138 5.14 -24.31 5.82
CA PRO A 138 5.36 -23.01 5.22
C PRO A 138 4.06 -22.41 4.68
N ASP A 139 3.98 -21.09 4.68
CA ASP A 139 2.92 -20.35 4.01
C ASP A 139 3.06 -20.38 2.48
N GLY A 140 2.10 -19.74 1.78
CA GLY A 140 2.10 -19.66 0.31
C GLY A 140 3.30 -18.91 -0.30
N THR A 141 4.14 -18.26 0.50
CA THR A 141 5.38 -17.58 0.08
C THR A 141 6.64 -18.44 0.33
N GLY A 142 6.49 -19.56 1.05
CA GLY A 142 7.59 -20.40 1.51
C GLY A 142 8.17 -19.99 2.87
N SER A 143 7.52 -19.07 3.60
CA SER A 143 7.94 -18.59 4.92
C SER A 143 7.25 -19.39 6.04
N TYR A 144 7.88 -19.51 7.21
CA TYR A 144 7.33 -20.27 8.33
C TYR A 144 6.88 -19.36 9.48
N ALA A 145 5.78 -19.72 10.15
CA ALA A 145 5.31 -19.02 11.35
C ALA A 145 6.29 -19.13 12.54
N MET A 146 7.15 -20.15 12.53
CA MET A 146 8.15 -20.42 13.57
C MET A 146 9.45 -20.91 12.94
N TYR A 147 10.58 -20.62 13.59
CA TYR A 147 11.90 -21.10 13.17
C TYR A 147 12.69 -21.67 14.35
N GLU A 148 13.41 -22.77 14.10
CA GLU A 148 14.42 -23.30 14.99
C GLU A 148 15.77 -22.66 14.73
N TYR A 149 16.50 -22.39 15.80
CA TYR A 149 17.85 -21.85 15.80
C TYR A 149 18.77 -22.79 16.56
N LYS A 150 19.66 -23.48 15.84
CA LYS A 150 20.59 -24.48 16.40
C LYS A 150 22.03 -23.99 16.38
N MET A 151 22.68 -24.00 17.55
CA MET A 151 24.06 -23.57 17.72
C MET A 151 24.85 -24.47 18.69
N GLU A 152 26.17 -24.52 18.52
CA GLU A 152 27.08 -25.25 19.41
C GLU A 152 27.33 -24.43 20.69
N ILE A 153 27.22 -25.07 21.86
CA ILE A 153 27.57 -24.48 23.16
C ILE A 153 28.54 -25.40 23.90
N THR A 154 29.27 -24.87 24.87
CA THR A 154 30.30 -25.67 25.60
C THR A 154 30.02 -25.81 27.08
N LYS A 155 29.26 -24.90 27.69
CA LYS A 155 28.97 -24.90 29.12
C LYS A 155 27.54 -24.42 29.43
N PRO A 156 26.52 -25.28 29.33
CA PRO A 156 25.15 -24.92 29.68
C PRO A 156 24.97 -24.53 31.15
N SER A 157 25.82 -25.01 32.06
CA SER A 157 25.80 -24.64 33.49
C SER A 157 26.27 -23.21 33.80
N GLU A 158 26.96 -22.54 32.87
CA GLU A 158 27.41 -21.15 33.02
C GLU A 158 26.37 -20.18 32.40
N VAL A 159 26.52 -18.89 32.70
CA VAL A 159 25.74 -17.85 32.01
C VAL A 159 26.23 -17.79 30.56
N ASN A 160 25.32 -18.04 29.61
CA ASN A 160 25.60 -18.01 28.19
C ASN A 160 25.21 -16.64 27.60
N LYS A 161 25.94 -16.20 26.59
CA LYS A 161 25.73 -14.91 25.92
C LYS A 161 24.89 -15.13 24.67
N GLY A 162 23.73 -14.48 24.61
CA GLY A 162 22.87 -14.44 23.43
C GLY A 162 23.10 -13.20 22.58
N ALA A 163 22.87 -13.32 21.28
CA ALA A 163 22.86 -12.23 20.33
C ALA A 163 21.69 -12.41 19.36
N ALA A 164 20.84 -11.39 19.22
CA ALA A 164 19.70 -11.38 18.30
C ALA A 164 19.79 -10.21 17.31
N LEU A 165 19.67 -10.47 16.02
CA LEU A 165 19.52 -9.46 14.99
C LEU A 165 18.04 -9.30 14.67
N VAL A 166 17.48 -8.16 15.08
CA VAL A 166 16.05 -7.89 14.97
C VAL A 166 15.84 -6.75 13.98
N SER A 167 15.06 -7.01 12.95
CA SER A 167 14.82 -6.03 11.89
C SER A 167 14.11 -4.79 12.41
N ALA A 168 13.13 -4.95 13.31
CA ALA A 168 12.40 -3.87 13.98
C ALA A 168 13.31 -2.95 14.83
N MET A 169 14.53 -3.39 15.15
CA MET A 169 15.54 -2.60 15.86
C MET A 169 16.60 -1.99 14.92
N GLY A 170 16.35 -2.02 13.60
CA GLY A 170 17.24 -1.50 12.57
C GLY A 170 18.25 -2.51 12.03
N GLY A 171 18.11 -3.80 12.35
CA GLY A 171 18.92 -4.85 11.74
C GLY A 171 18.53 -5.11 10.29
N GLN A 172 19.50 -5.38 9.42
CA GLN A 172 19.27 -5.73 8.02
C GLN A 172 19.83 -7.11 7.68
N ASN A 173 19.34 -7.77 6.62
CA ASN A 173 19.88 -9.07 6.19
C ASN A 173 21.38 -9.02 5.84
N SER A 174 21.86 -7.86 5.36
CA SER A 174 23.28 -7.60 5.11
C SER A 174 24.14 -7.57 6.38
N ASP A 175 23.51 -7.47 7.56
CA ASP A 175 24.18 -7.41 8.86
C ASP A 175 24.38 -8.78 9.51
N ILE A 176 23.88 -9.87 8.90
CA ILE A 176 24.02 -11.22 9.44
C ILE A 176 25.51 -11.58 9.58
N GLY A 177 25.90 -11.96 10.80
CA GLY A 177 27.29 -12.23 11.20
C GLY A 177 28.07 -10.99 11.68
N ASN A 178 27.52 -9.78 11.54
CA ASN A 178 28.10 -8.58 12.14
C ASN A 178 27.58 -8.40 13.58
N PHE A 179 28.15 -9.15 14.52
CA PHE A 179 27.65 -9.25 15.89
C PHE A 179 27.68 -7.95 16.69
N ASP A 180 28.35 -6.88 16.23
CA ASP A 180 28.29 -5.55 16.84
C ASP A 180 26.91 -4.89 16.69
N LYS A 181 26.13 -5.32 15.70
CA LYS A 181 24.77 -4.82 15.43
C LYS A 181 23.67 -5.61 16.15
N TYR A 182 24.02 -6.71 16.82
CA TYR A 182 23.05 -7.59 17.47
C TYR A 182 22.73 -7.09 18.88
N LEU A 183 21.47 -7.23 19.28
CA LEU A 183 21.06 -7.06 20.68
C LEU A 183 21.67 -8.18 21.53
N LYS A 184 22.32 -7.82 22.64
CA LYS A 184 22.99 -8.76 23.54
C LYS A 184 22.16 -9.07 24.78
N THR A 185 22.22 -10.32 25.24
CA THR A 185 21.44 -10.81 26.39
C THR A 185 22.21 -11.91 27.11
N ASP A 186 21.95 -12.05 28.41
CA ASP A 186 22.47 -13.15 29.23
C ASP A 186 21.40 -14.24 29.36
N PHE A 187 21.74 -15.46 28.96
CA PHE A 187 20.90 -16.66 29.08
C PHE A 187 21.39 -17.53 30.23
N THR A 188 20.47 -17.92 31.10
CA THR A 188 20.73 -18.91 32.16
C THR A 188 19.78 -20.08 31.97
N PHE A 189 20.32 -21.29 31.82
CA PHE A 189 19.52 -22.51 31.77
C PHE A 189 19.13 -22.91 33.19
N LEU A 190 17.83 -23.02 33.45
CA LEU A 190 17.26 -23.20 34.79
C LEU A 190 17.09 -24.67 35.15
N THR A 191 16.72 -25.50 34.20
CA THR A 191 16.55 -26.95 34.38
C THR A 191 17.21 -27.71 33.25
N LEU A 192 17.72 -28.91 33.54
CA LEU A 192 18.28 -29.85 32.58
C LEU A 192 17.69 -31.23 32.87
N GLU A 193 16.74 -31.67 32.04
CA GLU A 193 16.08 -32.97 32.18
C GLU A 193 16.48 -33.88 31.02
N LYS A 194 16.85 -35.13 31.31
CA LYS A 194 17.22 -36.10 30.25
C LYS A 194 15.96 -36.54 29.50
N GLY A 195 16.03 -36.54 28.16
CA GLY A 195 14.93 -36.75 27.23
C GLY A 195 14.37 -35.43 26.69
N TRP A 196 13.84 -35.45 25.47
CA TRP A 196 13.19 -34.30 24.84
C TRP A 196 11.66 -34.38 24.98
N SER A 197 11.06 -33.40 25.66
CA SER A 197 9.60 -33.36 25.93
C SER A 197 8.76 -32.64 24.85
N GLY A 198 9.38 -32.20 23.75
CA GLY A 198 8.77 -31.29 22.79
C GLY A 198 8.69 -29.84 23.28
N TYR A 199 8.42 -28.92 22.34
CA TYR A 199 8.14 -27.51 22.63
C TYR A 199 6.71 -27.36 23.14
N ASP A 200 6.46 -26.43 24.06
CA ASP A 200 5.09 -26.19 24.54
C ASP A 200 4.21 -25.54 23.46
N ALA A 201 4.80 -24.75 22.56
CA ALA A 201 4.15 -24.21 21.36
C ALA A 201 3.73 -25.30 20.35
N SER A 202 4.32 -26.50 20.44
CA SER A 202 3.91 -27.67 19.65
C SER A 202 2.80 -28.50 20.31
N LYS A 203 2.43 -28.20 21.57
CA LYS A 203 1.38 -28.91 22.32
C LYS A 203 -0.03 -28.38 22.06
N THR A 204 -0.27 -27.82 20.89
CA THR A 204 -1.62 -27.52 20.41
C THR A 204 -2.45 -28.79 20.12
N GLU A 205 -1.90 -30.00 20.32
CA GLU A 205 -2.53 -31.28 19.93
C GLU A 205 -3.51 -31.93 20.92
N ASP A 206 -3.80 -31.35 22.09
CA ASP A 206 -4.83 -31.93 23.01
C ASP A 206 -6.17 -31.15 23.03
N LYS A 207 -6.30 -30.04 22.29
CA LYS A 207 -7.62 -29.41 22.13
C LYS A 207 -8.43 -30.21 21.11
N PRO A 208 -9.65 -30.67 21.45
CA PRO A 208 -10.47 -31.34 20.46
C PRO A 208 -10.72 -30.43 19.25
N THR A 209 -10.99 -31.05 18.10
CA THR A 209 -11.36 -30.37 16.87
C THR A 209 -12.78 -30.77 16.47
N GLY A 210 -13.41 -29.99 15.59
CA GLY A 210 -14.68 -30.40 14.96
C GLY A 210 -15.82 -30.63 15.95
N ALA A 211 -16.55 -31.74 15.80
CA ALA A 211 -17.69 -32.06 16.65
C ALA A 211 -17.31 -32.24 18.14
N ALA A 212 -16.12 -32.77 18.41
CA ALA A 212 -15.64 -32.93 19.79
C ALA A 212 -15.38 -31.56 20.44
N ALA A 213 -14.85 -30.61 19.67
CA ALA A 213 -14.63 -29.24 20.12
C ALA A 213 -15.95 -28.51 20.38
N LEU A 214 -16.94 -28.68 19.49
CA LEU A 214 -18.27 -28.14 19.69
C LEU A 214 -18.91 -28.71 20.97
N ASN A 215 -18.83 -30.03 21.16
CA ASN A 215 -19.37 -30.68 22.34
C ASN A 215 -18.75 -30.12 23.62
N GLU A 216 -17.41 -30.01 23.67
CA GLU A 216 -16.70 -29.42 24.82
C GLU A 216 -17.14 -27.97 25.07
N ALA A 217 -17.14 -27.12 24.03
CA ALA A 217 -17.52 -25.72 24.17
C ALA A 217 -18.97 -25.55 24.66
N LEU A 218 -19.92 -26.35 24.17
CA LEU A 218 -21.32 -26.30 24.63
C LEU A 218 -21.47 -26.79 26.08
N ARG A 219 -20.64 -27.74 26.53
CA ARG A 219 -20.58 -28.18 27.93
C ARG A 219 -20.09 -27.07 28.85
N ASP A 220 -19.11 -26.28 28.41
CA ASP A 220 -18.62 -25.11 29.16
C ASP A 220 -19.70 -24.03 29.32
N TYR A 221 -20.64 -23.94 28.37
CA TYR A 221 -21.86 -23.14 28.49
C TYR A 221 -22.95 -23.78 29.37
N GLY A 222 -22.66 -24.92 30.00
CA GLY A 222 -23.53 -25.63 30.92
C GLY A 222 -24.75 -26.25 30.22
N MET A 223 -24.64 -26.60 28.94
CA MET A 223 -25.76 -27.17 28.18
C MET A 223 -25.99 -28.66 28.47
N ASP A 224 -24.94 -29.41 28.79
CA ASP A 224 -25.01 -30.81 29.28
C ASP A 224 -25.65 -30.83 30.67
N LYS A 225 -26.96 -31.11 30.72
CA LYS A 225 -27.78 -31.03 31.94
C LYS A 225 -27.78 -32.33 32.72
N ASP A 226 -27.59 -33.45 32.06
CA ASP A 226 -27.54 -34.77 32.71
C ASP A 226 -26.10 -35.19 33.08
N ASN A 227 -25.09 -34.43 32.66
CA ASN A 227 -23.66 -34.66 32.90
C ASN A 227 -23.17 -35.99 32.32
N ASP A 228 -23.75 -36.44 31.19
CA ASP A 228 -23.33 -37.66 30.50
C ASP A 228 -22.10 -37.46 29.61
N GLY A 229 -21.65 -36.21 29.45
CA GLY A 229 -20.48 -35.84 28.66
C GLY A 229 -20.80 -35.49 27.19
N THR A 230 -22.06 -35.57 26.77
CA THR A 230 -22.52 -35.34 25.40
C THR A 230 -23.67 -34.34 25.38
N VAL A 231 -23.56 -33.27 24.58
CA VAL A 231 -24.63 -32.30 24.40
C VAL A 231 -25.55 -32.75 23.27
N THR A 232 -26.84 -32.85 23.57
CA THR A 232 -27.90 -33.25 22.64
C THR A 232 -28.64 -32.07 22.02
N ALA A 233 -29.42 -32.31 20.96
CA ALA A 233 -30.26 -31.30 20.33
C ALA A 233 -31.31 -30.73 21.31
N GLU A 234 -31.89 -31.59 22.15
CA GLU A 234 -32.87 -31.22 23.17
C GLU A 234 -32.27 -30.30 24.25
N GLU A 235 -30.99 -30.46 24.56
CA GLU A 235 -30.27 -29.62 25.51
C GLU A 235 -29.91 -28.26 24.92
N VAL A 236 -29.42 -28.23 23.68
CA VAL A 236 -29.16 -26.97 22.94
C VAL A 236 -30.45 -26.15 22.83
N ALA A 237 -31.59 -26.79 22.54
CA ALA A 237 -32.89 -26.12 22.47
C ALA A 237 -33.39 -25.51 23.79
N ARG A 238 -32.81 -25.91 24.92
CA ARG A 238 -33.13 -25.36 26.26
C ARG A 238 -32.14 -24.30 26.73
N TYR A 239 -31.19 -23.90 25.88
CA TYR A 239 -30.21 -22.88 26.26
C TYR A 239 -30.90 -21.57 26.69
N GLY A 240 -30.65 -21.14 27.92
CA GLY A 240 -31.34 -20.01 28.54
C GLY A 240 -30.70 -18.64 28.29
N GLY A 241 -29.53 -18.59 27.65
CA GLY A 241 -28.84 -17.34 27.33
C GLY A 241 -29.40 -16.64 26.09
N THR A 242 -28.97 -15.41 25.88
CA THR A 242 -29.24 -14.61 24.67
C THR A 242 -27.99 -14.39 23.82
N THR A 243 -26.81 -14.77 24.32
CA THR A 243 -25.52 -14.62 23.66
C THR A 243 -24.76 -15.92 23.77
N LEU A 244 -24.27 -16.43 22.64
CA LEU A 244 -23.42 -17.61 22.59
C LEU A 244 -22.15 -17.26 21.79
N ASP A 245 -21.01 -17.23 22.48
CA ASP A 245 -19.71 -16.99 21.87
C ASP A 245 -18.90 -18.29 21.83
N LEU A 246 -18.69 -18.80 20.63
CA LEU A 246 -17.90 -20.00 20.34
C LEU A 246 -16.74 -19.66 19.40
N SER A 247 -16.24 -18.42 19.45
CA SER A 247 -15.04 -18.04 18.71
C SER A 247 -13.79 -18.73 19.24
N GLU A 248 -12.79 -18.96 18.35
CA GLU A 248 -11.49 -19.57 18.72
C GLU A 248 -11.60 -20.96 19.38
N CYS A 249 -12.67 -21.69 19.06
CA CYS A 249 -12.98 -22.99 19.65
C CYS A 249 -12.55 -24.17 18.76
N ASN A 250 -11.80 -23.93 17.68
CA ASN A 250 -11.32 -24.97 16.76
C ASN A 250 -12.46 -25.81 16.14
N LEU A 251 -13.61 -25.16 15.89
CA LEU A 251 -14.81 -25.81 15.36
C LEU A 251 -14.68 -26.03 13.86
N SER A 252 -14.92 -27.25 13.38
CA SER A 252 -15.16 -27.53 11.95
C SER A 252 -16.59 -27.99 11.67
N GLU A 253 -17.34 -28.37 12.71
CA GLU A 253 -18.73 -28.81 12.64
C GLU A 253 -19.59 -27.98 13.60
N ILE A 254 -20.72 -27.47 13.12
CA ILE A 254 -21.64 -26.61 13.88
C ILE A 254 -23.10 -27.07 13.77
N GLY A 255 -23.32 -28.30 13.31
CA GLY A 255 -24.65 -28.84 12.98
C GLY A 255 -25.66 -28.79 14.13
N LEU A 256 -25.19 -28.96 15.38
CA LEU A 256 -26.05 -28.97 16.56
C LEU A 256 -26.61 -27.59 16.90
N LEU A 257 -25.97 -26.51 16.44
CA LEU A 257 -26.40 -25.15 16.73
C LEU A 257 -27.73 -24.76 16.07
N ARG A 258 -28.20 -25.52 15.07
CA ARG A 258 -29.54 -25.31 14.45
C ARG A 258 -30.70 -25.43 15.44
N TYR A 259 -30.47 -26.10 16.57
CA TYR A 259 -31.47 -26.30 17.62
C TYR A 259 -31.51 -25.17 18.64
N LEU A 260 -30.63 -24.16 18.54
CA LEU A 260 -30.64 -23.02 19.45
C LEU A 260 -31.99 -22.28 19.44
N PRO A 261 -32.45 -21.76 20.59
CA PRO A 261 -33.77 -21.15 20.72
C PRO A 261 -33.82 -19.73 20.16
N SER A 262 -35.04 -19.25 19.88
CA SER A 262 -35.28 -17.97 19.21
C SER A 262 -34.82 -16.72 19.96
N GLN A 263 -34.58 -16.83 21.27
CA GLN A 263 -34.11 -15.76 22.14
C GLN A 263 -32.63 -15.39 21.96
N ILE A 264 -31.86 -16.15 21.16
CA ILE A 264 -30.48 -15.77 20.83
C ILE A 264 -30.50 -14.45 20.05
N ILE A 265 -29.81 -13.46 20.61
CA ILE A 265 -29.58 -12.13 20.04
C ILE A 265 -28.20 -12.08 19.36
N THR A 266 -27.21 -12.80 19.91
CA THR A 266 -25.83 -12.78 19.40
C THR A 266 -25.25 -14.18 19.33
N LEU A 267 -24.75 -14.56 18.15
CA LEU A 267 -24.03 -15.80 17.91
C LEU A 267 -22.68 -15.47 17.26
N ASN A 268 -21.59 -15.81 17.96
CA ASN A 268 -20.23 -15.62 17.45
C ASN A 268 -19.56 -16.98 17.17
N LEU A 269 -19.16 -17.19 15.92
CA LEU A 269 -18.50 -18.38 15.40
C LEU A 269 -17.15 -18.04 14.73
N SER A 270 -16.63 -16.84 14.92
CA SER A 270 -15.42 -16.37 14.24
C SER A 270 -14.14 -17.12 14.67
N ASN A 271 -13.10 -17.08 13.85
CA ASN A 271 -11.79 -17.70 14.13
C ASN A 271 -11.88 -19.20 14.44
N ASN A 272 -12.55 -19.94 13.56
CA ASN A 272 -12.71 -21.37 13.64
C ASN A 272 -12.29 -22.03 12.31
N GLU A 273 -12.51 -23.33 12.19
CA GLU A 273 -12.15 -24.16 11.04
C GLU A 273 -13.40 -24.59 10.24
N ILE A 274 -14.49 -23.81 10.29
CA ILE A 274 -15.78 -24.16 9.70
C ILE A 274 -15.68 -24.10 8.18
N THR A 275 -15.99 -25.20 7.50
CA THR A 275 -15.93 -25.29 6.03
C THR A 275 -17.28 -25.14 5.36
N ALA A 276 -18.37 -25.45 6.07
CA ALA A 276 -19.72 -25.40 5.54
C ALA A 276 -20.72 -24.96 6.62
N ILE A 277 -21.65 -24.09 6.21
CA ILE A 277 -22.80 -23.70 7.03
C ILE A 277 -23.90 -24.74 6.80
N PRO A 278 -24.40 -25.44 7.83
CA PRO A 278 -25.50 -26.36 7.67
C PRO A 278 -26.80 -25.65 7.23
N GLU A 279 -27.58 -26.27 6.35
CA GLU A 279 -28.90 -25.76 5.98
C GLU A 279 -29.79 -25.59 7.21
N GLY A 280 -30.46 -24.44 7.31
CA GLY A 280 -31.36 -24.11 8.41
C GLY A 280 -30.67 -23.78 9.73
N LEU A 281 -29.35 -23.53 9.75
CA LEU A 281 -28.60 -23.18 10.97
C LEU A 281 -29.26 -22.04 11.77
N LEU A 282 -29.79 -21.02 11.08
CA LEU A 282 -30.35 -19.82 11.70
C LEU A 282 -31.88 -19.79 11.71
N ASP A 283 -32.57 -20.84 11.24
CA ASP A 283 -34.02 -20.86 11.02
C ASP A 283 -34.82 -20.50 12.28
N ASN A 284 -34.36 -20.96 13.44
CA ASN A 284 -35.01 -20.73 14.74
C ASN A 284 -34.65 -19.38 15.37
N LEU A 285 -33.56 -18.72 14.93
CA LEU A 285 -32.96 -17.56 15.59
C LEU A 285 -33.64 -16.25 15.15
N THR A 286 -34.96 -16.15 15.34
CA THR A 286 -35.77 -15.02 14.85
C THR A 286 -35.48 -13.69 15.56
N SER A 287 -34.83 -13.71 16.73
CA SER A 287 -34.39 -12.50 17.45
C SER A 287 -32.90 -12.20 17.27
N LEU A 288 -32.23 -12.87 16.34
CA LEU A 288 -30.81 -12.66 16.07
C LEU A 288 -30.57 -11.25 15.51
N GLU A 289 -29.73 -10.49 16.18
CA GLU A 289 -29.31 -9.14 15.78
C GLU A 289 -27.84 -9.12 15.31
N ASN A 290 -26.99 -9.98 15.90
CA ASN A 290 -25.57 -10.07 15.59
C ASN A 290 -25.16 -11.51 15.25
N PHE A 291 -24.61 -11.70 14.06
CA PHE A 291 -24.06 -12.98 13.62
C PHE A 291 -22.65 -12.79 13.10
N TYR A 292 -21.67 -13.37 13.79
CA TYR A 292 -20.26 -13.29 13.44
C TYR A 292 -19.75 -14.67 13.01
N ILE A 293 -19.16 -14.76 11.83
CA ILE A 293 -18.61 -16.01 11.27
C ILE A 293 -17.36 -15.75 10.43
N GLU A 294 -16.59 -14.76 10.86
CA GLU A 294 -15.36 -14.29 10.20
C GLU A 294 -14.23 -15.30 10.38
N HIS A 295 -13.21 -15.24 9.51
CA HIS A 295 -11.98 -16.02 9.64
C HIS A 295 -12.25 -17.52 9.85
N ASN A 296 -12.96 -18.09 8.89
CA ASN A 296 -13.27 -19.50 8.78
C ASN A 296 -12.88 -19.99 7.37
N LYS A 297 -13.28 -21.22 7.01
CA LYS A 297 -12.99 -21.83 5.70
C LYS A 297 -14.25 -22.03 4.86
N ILE A 298 -15.26 -21.19 5.05
CA ILE A 298 -16.59 -21.36 4.43
C ILE A 298 -16.50 -21.10 2.94
N THR A 299 -16.99 -22.05 2.14
CA THR A 299 -16.92 -21.95 0.66
C THR A 299 -18.21 -21.45 0.01
N GLU A 300 -19.34 -21.50 0.72
CA GLU A 300 -20.63 -21.03 0.23
C GLU A 300 -21.59 -20.62 1.35
N ILE A 301 -22.48 -19.68 1.03
CA ILE A 301 -23.64 -19.33 1.85
C ILE A 301 -24.84 -20.17 1.35
N PRO A 302 -25.44 -21.02 2.21
CA PRO A 302 -26.63 -21.80 1.83
C PRO A 302 -27.81 -20.92 1.43
N GLU A 303 -28.60 -21.39 0.45
CA GLU A 303 -29.83 -20.72 0.04
C GLU A 303 -30.81 -20.63 1.22
N GLY A 304 -31.39 -19.44 1.43
CA GLY A 304 -32.38 -19.22 2.49
C GLY A 304 -31.81 -19.23 3.91
N LEU A 305 -30.48 -19.16 4.10
CA LEU A 305 -29.85 -19.10 5.42
C LEU A 305 -30.46 -18.01 6.32
N PHE A 306 -30.83 -16.87 5.73
CA PHE A 306 -31.29 -15.67 6.46
C PHE A 306 -32.81 -15.43 6.41
N LYS A 307 -33.59 -16.36 5.86
CA LYS A 307 -35.01 -16.15 5.52
C LYS A 307 -35.90 -15.69 6.69
N ASN A 308 -35.50 -15.99 7.94
CA ASN A 308 -36.24 -15.69 9.17
C ASN A 308 -35.55 -14.64 10.07
N ASN A 309 -34.39 -14.12 9.69
CA ASN A 309 -33.53 -13.29 10.56
C ASN A 309 -33.69 -11.79 10.27
N HIS A 310 -34.93 -11.31 10.31
CA HIS A 310 -35.32 -9.94 9.92
C HIS A 310 -34.73 -8.83 10.78
N SER A 311 -34.17 -9.15 11.95
CA SER A 311 -33.57 -8.21 12.90
C SER A 311 -32.06 -8.05 12.77
N LEU A 312 -31.40 -8.85 11.92
CA LEU A 312 -29.97 -8.71 11.66
C LEU A 312 -29.64 -7.34 11.07
N ASP A 313 -28.78 -6.59 11.74
CA ASP A 313 -28.33 -5.25 11.33
C ASP A 313 -26.95 -5.29 10.66
N TRP A 314 -26.07 -6.18 11.13
CA TRP A 314 -24.71 -6.36 10.66
C TRP A 314 -24.43 -7.83 10.33
N ILE A 315 -23.86 -8.08 9.15
CA ILE A 315 -23.33 -9.39 8.76
C ILE A 315 -21.92 -9.22 8.20
N SER A 316 -21.00 -10.07 8.68
CA SER A 316 -19.64 -10.15 8.18
C SER A 316 -19.24 -11.59 7.92
N PHE A 317 -18.78 -11.85 6.70
CA PHE A 317 -18.17 -13.10 6.26
C PHE A 317 -16.68 -12.92 5.99
N THR A 318 -16.05 -11.88 6.54
CA THR A 318 -14.68 -11.51 6.25
C THR A 318 -13.70 -12.68 6.47
N GLY A 319 -12.75 -12.85 5.55
CA GLY A 319 -11.70 -13.87 5.67
C GLY A 319 -12.21 -15.31 5.58
N ASN A 320 -13.18 -15.57 4.69
CA ASN A 320 -13.65 -16.90 4.33
C ASN A 320 -13.20 -17.28 2.91
N GLN A 321 -13.75 -18.35 2.32
CA GLN A 321 -13.40 -18.86 1.00
C GLN A 321 -14.61 -18.88 0.06
N ILE A 322 -15.56 -17.96 0.26
CA ILE A 322 -16.80 -17.91 -0.52
C ILE A 322 -16.45 -17.55 -1.96
N SER A 323 -16.87 -18.38 -2.92
CA SER A 323 -16.49 -18.23 -4.33
C SER A 323 -17.55 -17.56 -5.21
N SER A 324 -18.82 -17.60 -4.80
CA SER A 324 -19.94 -17.08 -5.57
C SER A 324 -21.10 -16.64 -4.68
N LEU A 325 -21.89 -15.68 -5.19
CA LEU A 325 -23.17 -15.29 -4.61
C LEU A 325 -24.31 -15.66 -5.56
N LYS A 326 -25.21 -16.52 -5.08
CA LYS A 326 -26.38 -17.01 -5.82
C LYS A 326 -27.54 -16.02 -5.70
N ASN A 327 -28.54 -16.13 -6.56
CA ASN A 327 -29.75 -15.31 -6.45
C ASN A 327 -30.40 -15.48 -5.07
N ASN A 328 -30.93 -14.40 -4.50
CA ASN A 328 -31.66 -14.40 -3.22
C ASN A 328 -30.85 -14.92 -2.01
N THR A 329 -29.51 -14.93 -2.08
CA THR A 329 -28.63 -15.36 -0.96
C THR A 329 -28.94 -14.61 0.33
N PHE A 330 -29.37 -13.35 0.23
CA PHE A 330 -29.61 -12.43 1.34
C PHE A 330 -31.10 -12.13 1.59
N GLU A 331 -32.00 -12.99 1.13
CA GLU A 331 -33.44 -12.85 1.38
C GLU A 331 -33.77 -12.95 2.89
N GLY A 332 -34.62 -12.04 3.38
CA GLY A 332 -35.03 -11.95 4.78
C GLY A 332 -34.31 -10.87 5.60
N LEU A 333 -33.27 -10.24 5.07
CA LEU A 333 -32.43 -9.27 5.77
C LEU A 333 -32.98 -7.83 5.72
N ASP A 334 -34.21 -7.65 6.21
CA ASP A 334 -34.98 -6.40 6.12
C ASP A 334 -34.43 -5.22 6.94
N ALA A 335 -33.63 -5.52 7.97
CA ALA A 335 -33.00 -4.53 8.85
C ALA A 335 -31.55 -4.24 8.49
N LEU A 336 -30.90 -5.07 7.65
CA LEU A 336 -29.46 -5.05 7.46
C LEU A 336 -28.97 -3.70 6.91
N THR A 337 -27.98 -3.12 7.59
CA THR A 337 -27.33 -1.88 7.17
C THR A 337 -25.90 -2.10 6.68
N ILE A 338 -25.21 -3.16 7.13
CA ILE A 338 -23.81 -3.44 6.78
C ILE A 338 -23.64 -4.91 6.37
N LEU A 339 -23.09 -5.10 5.17
CA LEU A 339 -22.68 -6.40 4.63
C LEU A 339 -21.19 -6.36 4.27
N ASP A 340 -20.40 -7.14 5.00
CA ASP A 340 -18.97 -7.30 4.75
C ASP A 340 -18.65 -8.70 4.19
N LEU A 341 -18.00 -8.72 3.02
CA LEU A 341 -17.56 -9.92 2.31
C LEU A 341 -16.06 -9.85 1.99
N GLU A 342 -15.31 -9.01 2.72
CA GLU A 342 -13.89 -8.78 2.48
C GLU A 342 -13.05 -10.07 2.58
N GLY A 343 -11.99 -10.16 1.76
CA GLY A 343 -11.01 -11.26 1.86
C GLY A 343 -11.62 -12.64 1.61
N ASN A 344 -12.56 -12.73 0.67
CA ASN A 344 -13.14 -13.98 0.17
C ASN A 344 -12.59 -14.30 -1.23
N GLN A 345 -13.25 -15.19 -1.98
CA GLN A 345 -12.87 -15.58 -3.34
C GLN A 345 -14.02 -15.34 -4.33
N ILE A 346 -14.87 -14.35 -4.07
CA ILE A 346 -16.11 -14.11 -4.82
C ILE A 346 -15.74 -13.61 -6.21
N ARG A 347 -15.83 -14.50 -7.21
CA ARG A 347 -15.60 -14.14 -8.62
C ARG A 347 -16.88 -14.04 -9.44
N GLU A 348 -17.97 -14.60 -8.92
CA GLU A 348 -19.28 -14.64 -9.57
C GLU A 348 -20.37 -14.09 -8.66
N VAL A 349 -21.01 -13.01 -9.09
CA VAL A 349 -22.18 -12.43 -8.41
C VAL A 349 -23.37 -12.51 -9.35
N SER A 350 -24.38 -13.29 -8.97
CA SER A 350 -25.61 -13.45 -9.76
C SER A 350 -26.42 -12.15 -9.80
N GLN A 351 -27.18 -11.93 -10.87
CA GLN A 351 -27.91 -10.67 -11.11
C GLN A 351 -28.83 -10.24 -9.94
N ASN A 352 -29.46 -11.20 -9.25
CA ASN A 352 -30.34 -10.94 -8.12
C ASN A 352 -29.72 -11.41 -6.78
N ALA A 353 -28.40 -11.47 -6.69
CA ALA A 353 -27.75 -11.89 -5.44
C ALA A 353 -27.95 -10.88 -4.31
N LEU A 354 -28.03 -9.58 -4.65
CA LEU A 354 -28.12 -8.47 -3.69
C LEU A 354 -29.55 -8.00 -3.41
N THR A 355 -30.56 -8.84 -3.69
CA THR A 355 -31.95 -8.59 -3.30
C THR A 355 -32.16 -8.93 -1.81
N GLY A 356 -33.25 -8.46 -1.21
CA GLY A 356 -33.61 -8.80 0.18
C GLY A 356 -33.03 -7.89 1.27
N MET A 357 -32.21 -6.89 0.92
CA MET A 357 -31.58 -5.96 1.86
C MET A 357 -31.94 -4.49 1.57
N PRO A 358 -33.22 -4.08 1.69
CA PRO A 358 -33.68 -2.76 1.25
C PRO A 358 -33.12 -1.56 2.06
N LYS A 359 -32.44 -1.82 3.19
CA LYS A 359 -31.85 -0.80 4.05
C LYS A 359 -30.31 -0.78 4.01
N LEU A 360 -29.68 -1.59 3.16
CA LEU A 360 -28.24 -1.73 3.14
C LEU A 360 -27.56 -0.39 2.82
N GLN A 361 -26.67 0.06 3.71
CA GLN A 361 -25.93 1.31 3.57
C GLN A 361 -24.49 1.06 3.16
N GLN A 362 -23.90 -0.05 3.61
CA GLN A 362 -22.51 -0.41 3.33
C GLN A 362 -22.43 -1.79 2.68
N LEU A 363 -21.67 -1.87 1.60
CA LEU A 363 -21.33 -3.12 0.93
C LEU A 363 -19.82 -3.16 0.67
N SER A 364 -19.16 -4.21 1.15
CA SER A 364 -17.76 -4.50 0.85
C SER A 364 -17.61 -5.78 0.04
N PHE A 365 -16.87 -5.68 -1.06
CA PHE A 365 -16.32 -6.79 -1.83
C PHE A 365 -14.79 -6.73 -1.86
N ALA A 366 -14.16 -6.03 -0.92
CA ALA A 366 -12.71 -5.84 -0.92
C ALA A 366 -11.94 -7.18 -0.94
N GLY A 367 -10.83 -7.27 -1.67
CA GLY A 367 -9.95 -8.44 -1.60
C GLY A 367 -10.56 -9.76 -2.12
N ASN A 368 -11.45 -9.73 -3.13
CA ASN A 368 -12.13 -10.92 -3.65
C ASN A 368 -11.61 -11.43 -5.00
N GLY A 369 -10.76 -10.65 -5.67
CA GLY A 369 -10.27 -10.96 -7.02
C GLY A 369 -11.35 -10.85 -8.11
N LEU A 370 -12.41 -10.06 -7.89
CA LEU A 370 -13.47 -9.79 -8.88
C LEU A 370 -12.88 -9.16 -10.14
N GLU A 371 -13.14 -9.74 -11.31
CA GLU A 371 -12.72 -9.15 -12.60
C GLU A 371 -13.79 -8.23 -13.19
N ASN A 372 -15.06 -8.51 -12.91
CA ASN A 372 -16.19 -7.72 -13.38
C ASN A 372 -17.40 -7.89 -12.47
N LEU A 373 -18.31 -6.91 -12.57
CA LEU A 373 -19.64 -6.96 -12.00
C LEU A 373 -20.64 -6.71 -13.13
N GLN A 374 -21.76 -7.45 -13.12
CA GLN A 374 -22.81 -7.24 -14.10
C GLN A 374 -23.42 -5.85 -13.97
N ASP A 375 -23.82 -5.26 -15.10
CA ASP A 375 -24.25 -3.86 -15.14
C ASP A 375 -25.49 -3.51 -14.33
N ASP A 376 -26.30 -4.50 -13.94
CA ASP A 376 -27.52 -4.34 -13.16
C ASP A 376 -27.41 -4.85 -11.71
N VAL A 377 -26.25 -5.38 -11.29
CA VAL A 377 -26.12 -6.15 -10.04
C VAL A 377 -26.37 -5.32 -8.77
N LEU A 378 -26.05 -4.02 -8.81
CA LEU A 378 -26.22 -3.11 -7.66
C LEU A 378 -27.59 -2.42 -7.64
N LYS A 379 -28.43 -2.63 -8.65
CA LYS A 379 -29.74 -1.97 -8.78
C LYS A 379 -30.67 -2.15 -7.57
N PRO A 380 -30.74 -3.32 -6.92
CA PRO A 380 -31.55 -3.49 -5.71
C PRO A 380 -31.18 -2.53 -4.57
N LEU A 381 -29.94 -2.02 -4.56
CA LEU A 381 -29.37 -1.20 -3.49
C LEU A 381 -29.41 0.31 -3.79
N ALA A 382 -29.92 0.71 -4.97
CA ALA A 382 -29.94 2.09 -5.44
C ALA A 382 -30.65 3.08 -4.51
N GLY A 383 -31.61 2.58 -3.70
CA GLY A 383 -32.39 3.38 -2.76
C GLY A 383 -31.75 3.57 -1.38
N SER A 384 -30.64 2.89 -1.07
CA SER A 384 -30.12 2.83 0.31
C SER A 384 -28.59 2.95 0.42
N LEU A 385 -27.82 2.50 -0.58
CA LEU A 385 -26.37 2.37 -0.45
C LEU A 385 -25.66 3.73 -0.35
N ARG A 386 -24.74 3.84 0.61
CA ARG A 386 -23.92 5.03 0.92
C ARG A 386 -22.43 4.77 0.76
N TRP A 387 -21.97 3.58 1.12
CA TRP A 387 -20.55 3.20 1.07
C TRP A 387 -20.36 1.94 0.25
N LEU A 388 -19.54 2.03 -0.79
CA LEU A 388 -19.20 0.91 -1.66
C LEU A 388 -17.69 0.70 -1.70
N PHE A 389 -17.26 -0.48 -1.25
CA PHE A 389 -15.86 -0.90 -1.19
C PHE A 389 -15.62 -2.01 -2.21
N LEU A 390 -14.77 -1.73 -3.19
CA LEU A 390 -14.39 -2.59 -4.31
C LEU A 390 -12.87 -2.73 -4.43
N GLN A 391 -12.10 -2.18 -3.49
CA GLN A 391 -10.63 -2.20 -3.55
C GLN A 391 -10.04 -3.62 -3.58
N GLU A 392 -8.79 -3.75 -4.02
CA GLU A 392 -8.05 -5.02 -4.01
C GLU A 392 -8.80 -6.13 -4.79
N ASN A 393 -9.30 -5.76 -5.95
CA ASN A 393 -9.92 -6.68 -6.91
C ASN A 393 -9.22 -6.53 -8.27
N ASN A 394 -9.82 -7.03 -9.34
CA ASN A 394 -9.30 -6.96 -10.72
C ASN A 394 -10.28 -6.23 -11.64
N ILE A 395 -11.06 -5.26 -11.11
CA ILE A 395 -12.15 -4.61 -11.84
C ILE A 395 -11.60 -3.54 -12.79
N GLU A 396 -11.48 -3.89 -14.08
CA GLU A 396 -10.94 -2.96 -15.08
C GLU A 396 -11.87 -1.77 -15.40
N SER A 397 -13.17 -1.88 -15.08
CA SER A 397 -14.18 -0.82 -15.20
C SER A 397 -15.36 -1.03 -14.26
N LEU A 398 -15.86 0.06 -13.67
CA LEU A 398 -17.03 0.04 -12.79
C LEU A 398 -18.30 -0.46 -13.51
N PRO A 399 -19.19 -1.22 -12.85
CA PRO A 399 -20.48 -1.60 -13.43
C PRO A 399 -21.35 -0.37 -13.64
N LYS A 400 -22.14 -0.34 -14.72
CA LYS A 400 -22.95 0.83 -15.07
C LYS A 400 -23.90 1.26 -13.95
N THR A 401 -24.50 0.32 -13.21
CA THR A 401 -25.38 0.61 -12.07
C THR A 401 -24.81 1.50 -10.99
N VAL A 402 -23.49 1.72 -10.92
CA VAL A 402 -22.94 2.69 -9.97
C VAL A 402 -23.61 4.06 -10.14
N GLU A 403 -23.98 4.45 -11.37
CA GLU A 403 -24.65 5.73 -11.65
C GLU A 403 -26.10 5.82 -11.11
N ASP A 404 -26.70 4.69 -10.74
CA ASP A 404 -28.04 4.62 -10.16
C ASP A 404 -28.05 4.77 -8.63
N LEU A 405 -26.87 4.71 -7.98
CA LEU A 405 -26.70 4.77 -6.53
C LEU A 405 -26.83 6.22 -6.01
N PHE A 406 -28.04 6.78 -6.06
CA PHE A 406 -28.30 8.19 -5.78
C PHE A 406 -27.79 8.69 -4.41
N PHE A 407 -27.78 7.80 -3.41
CA PHE A 407 -27.35 8.09 -2.04
C PHE A 407 -25.87 7.79 -1.78
N LEU A 408 -25.09 7.35 -2.79
CA LEU A 408 -23.69 6.99 -2.62
C LEU A 408 -22.88 8.21 -2.17
N GLU A 409 -22.19 8.05 -1.05
CA GLU A 409 -21.33 9.05 -0.41
C GLU A 409 -19.86 8.74 -0.66
N GLU A 410 -19.45 7.47 -0.57
CA GLU A 410 -18.06 7.09 -0.75
C GLU A 410 -17.92 5.85 -1.64
N LEU A 411 -16.96 5.95 -2.57
CA LEU A 411 -16.59 4.88 -3.49
C LEU A 411 -15.10 4.61 -3.36
N TYR A 412 -14.74 3.42 -2.90
CA TYR A 412 -13.36 2.94 -2.85
C TYR A 412 -13.20 1.83 -3.88
N ALA A 413 -12.34 2.04 -4.89
CA ALA A 413 -12.02 1.07 -5.92
C ALA A 413 -10.53 1.19 -6.31
N TYR A 414 -9.68 1.29 -5.29
CA TYR A 414 -8.23 1.33 -5.44
C TYR A 414 -7.66 -0.09 -5.64
N ASP A 415 -6.44 -0.21 -6.17
CA ASP A 415 -5.80 -1.51 -6.43
C ASP A 415 -6.69 -2.47 -7.26
N ASN A 416 -7.14 -2.03 -8.43
CA ASN A 416 -8.04 -2.79 -9.32
C ASN A 416 -7.55 -2.97 -10.77
N GLY A 417 -6.48 -2.29 -11.17
CA GLY A 417 -6.05 -2.23 -12.58
C GLY A 417 -7.02 -1.48 -13.50
N MET A 418 -7.89 -0.64 -12.95
CA MET A 418 -8.92 0.09 -13.68
C MET A 418 -8.32 1.04 -14.71
N LYS A 419 -8.77 0.95 -15.97
CA LYS A 419 -8.25 1.76 -17.09
C LYS A 419 -9.20 2.88 -17.49
N ASP A 420 -10.49 2.67 -17.29
CA ASP A 420 -11.58 3.52 -17.77
C ASP A 420 -12.73 3.64 -16.76
N ILE A 421 -13.07 4.89 -16.42
CA ILE A 421 -14.17 5.25 -15.51
C ILE A 421 -15.38 5.85 -16.25
N THR A 422 -15.32 5.98 -17.58
CA THR A 422 -16.32 6.71 -18.37
C THR A 422 -17.65 5.97 -18.53
N LYS A 423 -17.72 4.70 -18.12
CA LYS A 423 -18.94 3.90 -18.11
C LYS A 423 -20.00 4.42 -17.13
N VAL A 424 -19.57 5.19 -16.12
CA VAL A 424 -20.42 5.74 -15.06
C VAL A 424 -20.62 7.24 -15.25
N ASP A 425 -21.87 7.69 -15.31
CA ASP A 425 -22.20 9.12 -15.23
C ASP A 425 -22.24 9.60 -13.77
N PHE A 426 -21.09 10.01 -13.25
CA PHE A 426 -20.96 10.53 -11.87
C PHE A 426 -21.84 11.76 -11.59
N SER A 427 -22.39 12.44 -12.61
CA SER A 427 -23.32 13.56 -12.39
C SER A 427 -24.63 13.11 -11.74
N LYS A 428 -24.95 11.82 -11.77
CA LYS A 428 -26.11 11.20 -11.12
C LYS A 428 -25.87 10.84 -9.65
N LEU A 429 -24.68 11.13 -9.10
CA LEU A 429 -24.29 10.82 -7.72
C LEU A 429 -24.16 12.12 -6.89
N PRO A 430 -25.26 12.83 -6.60
CA PRO A 430 -25.21 14.15 -5.97
C PRO A 430 -24.73 14.10 -4.51
N GLN A 431 -24.73 12.92 -3.88
CA GLN A 431 -24.28 12.74 -2.49
C GLN A 431 -22.79 12.43 -2.36
N LEU A 432 -22.06 12.23 -3.47
CA LEU A 432 -20.69 11.76 -3.48
C LEU A 432 -19.73 12.76 -2.79
N GLN A 433 -18.97 12.26 -1.82
CA GLN A 433 -18.05 12.99 -0.94
C GLN A 433 -16.61 12.54 -1.13
N GLU A 434 -16.37 11.23 -1.27
CA GLU A 434 -15.03 10.65 -1.42
C GLU A 434 -15.02 9.65 -2.59
N VAL A 435 -14.00 9.76 -3.44
CA VAL A 435 -13.74 8.80 -4.51
C VAL A 435 -12.27 8.42 -4.45
N ASN A 436 -12.01 7.13 -4.25
CA ASN A 436 -10.65 6.61 -4.18
C ASN A 436 -10.40 5.61 -5.32
N PHE A 437 -9.59 6.02 -6.28
CA PHE A 437 -9.09 5.22 -7.40
C PHE A 437 -7.57 5.11 -7.37
N MET A 438 -6.97 5.20 -6.18
CA MET A 438 -5.55 4.97 -5.97
C MET A 438 -5.08 3.67 -6.65
N HIS A 439 -3.85 3.63 -7.16
CA HIS A 439 -3.23 2.42 -7.69
C HIS A 439 -4.08 1.71 -8.77
N ASN A 440 -4.34 2.44 -9.85
CA ASN A 440 -5.04 1.93 -11.01
C ASN A 440 -4.28 2.30 -12.28
N GLU A 441 -4.82 1.94 -13.45
CA GLU A 441 -4.22 2.23 -14.75
C GLU A 441 -4.96 3.35 -15.50
N ILE A 442 -5.63 4.27 -14.79
CA ILE A 442 -6.46 5.31 -15.41
C ILE A 442 -5.59 6.29 -16.19
N ARG A 443 -5.85 6.42 -17.49
CA ARG A 443 -5.04 7.25 -18.41
C ARG A 443 -5.61 8.64 -18.63
N GLU A 444 -6.92 8.78 -18.52
CA GLU A 444 -7.62 10.05 -18.68
C GLU A 444 -8.86 10.10 -17.79
N ILE A 445 -9.20 11.33 -17.37
CA ILE A 445 -10.48 11.64 -16.77
C ILE A 445 -11.10 12.72 -17.66
N PRO A 446 -12.24 12.45 -18.30
CA PRO A 446 -12.90 13.44 -19.12
C PRO A 446 -13.15 14.75 -18.36
N SER A 447 -13.18 15.86 -19.11
CA SER A 447 -13.59 17.13 -18.54
C SER A 447 -15.06 17.06 -18.13
N GLY A 448 -15.39 17.56 -16.95
CA GLY A 448 -16.75 17.55 -16.44
C GLY A 448 -17.15 16.29 -15.64
N THR A 449 -16.33 15.23 -15.58
CA THR A 449 -16.69 13.96 -14.91
C THR A 449 -17.29 14.16 -13.52
N PHE A 450 -16.66 14.96 -12.67
CA PHE A 450 -17.15 15.24 -11.32
C PHE A 450 -17.73 16.64 -11.14
N ALA A 451 -18.00 17.38 -12.23
CA ALA A 451 -18.34 18.80 -12.15
C ALA A 451 -19.67 19.09 -11.44
N LYS A 452 -20.52 18.08 -11.25
CA LYS A 452 -21.82 18.15 -10.57
C LYS A 452 -21.81 17.62 -9.14
N ASN A 453 -20.71 16.99 -8.68
CA ASN A 453 -20.59 16.44 -7.34
C ASN A 453 -20.21 17.55 -6.35
N GLU A 454 -21.14 18.45 -6.04
CA GLU A 454 -20.88 19.64 -5.22
C GLU A 454 -20.45 19.33 -3.77
N LYS A 455 -20.69 18.10 -3.30
CA LYS A 455 -20.26 17.60 -1.99
C LYS A 455 -18.88 16.94 -1.99
N LEU A 456 -18.24 16.77 -3.15
CA LEU A 456 -16.97 16.08 -3.27
C LEU A 456 -15.88 16.82 -2.48
N ALA A 457 -15.36 16.14 -1.46
CA ALA A 457 -14.35 16.63 -0.55
C ALA A 457 -13.00 15.92 -0.75
N GLY A 458 -13.01 14.67 -1.23
CA GLY A 458 -11.82 13.90 -1.52
C GLY A 458 -11.86 13.21 -2.87
N LEU A 459 -10.76 13.31 -3.61
CA LEU A 459 -10.52 12.56 -4.84
C LEU A 459 -9.08 12.07 -4.82
N ASP A 460 -8.92 10.76 -4.74
CA ASP A 460 -7.62 10.09 -4.74
C ASP A 460 -7.40 9.36 -6.07
N LEU A 461 -6.36 9.79 -6.78
CA LEU A 461 -5.89 9.26 -8.05
C LEU A 461 -4.38 9.02 -7.96
N TYR A 462 -3.83 8.87 -6.75
CA TYR A 462 -2.44 8.50 -6.52
C TYR A 462 -2.08 7.26 -7.33
N ASP A 463 -0.85 7.25 -7.87
CA ASP A 463 -0.31 6.10 -8.62
C ASP A 463 -1.19 5.62 -9.78
N ASN A 464 -1.56 6.54 -10.67
CA ASN A 464 -2.28 6.22 -11.91
C ASN A 464 -1.42 6.54 -13.16
N LEU A 465 -2.04 6.57 -14.35
CA LEU A 465 -1.36 6.83 -15.63
C LEU A 465 -1.76 8.17 -16.27
N LEU A 466 -2.39 9.08 -15.53
CA LEU A 466 -2.90 10.35 -16.06
C LEU A 466 -1.77 11.19 -16.66
N THR A 467 -1.96 11.72 -17.86
CA THR A 467 -0.99 12.65 -18.48
C THR A 467 -1.37 14.12 -18.29
N THR A 468 -2.64 14.38 -17.96
CA THR A 468 -3.22 15.68 -17.68
C THR A 468 -4.51 15.50 -16.89
N MET A 469 -4.96 16.55 -16.21
CA MET A 469 -6.29 16.64 -15.61
C MET A 469 -6.80 18.08 -15.73
N SER A 470 -8.04 18.25 -16.18
CA SER A 470 -8.64 19.58 -16.36
C SER A 470 -9.16 20.12 -15.02
N PRO A 471 -9.01 21.42 -14.71
CA PRO A 471 -9.72 22.03 -13.57
C PRO A 471 -11.25 21.96 -13.70
N ASP A 472 -11.77 21.77 -14.92
CA ASP A 472 -13.20 21.64 -15.21
C ASP A 472 -13.72 20.20 -14.97
N THR A 473 -12.83 19.26 -14.64
CA THR A 473 -13.21 17.92 -14.14
C THR A 473 -13.91 18.00 -12.78
N LEU A 474 -13.59 19.02 -11.97
CA LEU A 474 -14.12 19.21 -10.62
C LEU A 474 -15.18 20.33 -10.57
N PRO A 475 -16.03 20.37 -9.51
CA PRO A 475 -17.01 21.44 -9.33
C PRO A 475 -16.39 22.84 -9.40
N ALA A 476 -17.13 23.81 -9.92
CA ALA A 476 -16.62 25.18 -10.08
C ALA A 476 -16.13 25.81 -8.76
N THR A 477 -16.82 25.50 -7.66
CA THR A 477 -16.60 25.97 -6.29
C THR A 477 -15.71 25.05 -5.45
N ALA A 478 -15.20 23.96 -6.02
CA ALA A 478 -14.47 22.94 -5.27
C ALA A 478 -13.24 23.49 -4.54
N VAL A 479 -13.12 23.11 -3.27
CA VAL A 479 -11.95 23.26 -2.41
C VAL A 479 -11.78 21.96 -1.61
N LEU A 480 -11.36 20.91 -2.32
CA LEU A 480 -11.24 19.55 -1.78
C LEU A 480 -10.27 19.52 -0.61
N ARG A 481 -10.67 18.82 0.46
CA ARG A 481 -9.80 18.44 1.58
C ARG A 481 -8.60 17.65 1.06
N LYS A 482 -8.85 16.69 0.16
CA LYS A 482 -7.85 15.82 -0.45
C LYS A 482 -8.01 15.80 -1.96
N LEU A 483 -6.97 16.17 -2.69
CA LEU A 483 -6.86 15.94 -4.12
C LEU A 483 -5.48 15.36 -4.38
N ASP A 484 -5.39 14.04 -4.45
CA ASP A 484 -4.12 13.38 -4.70
C ASP A 484 -4.05 12.93 -6.15
N ILE A 485 -3.11 13.51 -6.89
CA ILE A 485 -2.80 13.12 -8.27
C ILE A 485 -1.30 12.85 -8.42
N ARG A 486 -0.58 12.68 -7.30
CA ARG A 486 0.86 12.38 -7.30
C ARG A 486 1.10 11.03 -7.97
N LEU A 487 2.32 10.85 -8.44
CA LEU A 487 2.73 9.64 -9.15
C LEU A 487 1.80 9.27 -10.31
N ASN A 488 1.39 10.28 -11.07
CA ASN A 488 0.83 10.09 -12.40
C ASN A 488 1.90 10.42 -13.46
N ASN A 489 1.52 10.46 -14.73
CA ASN A 489 2.37 10.89 -15.84
C ASN A 489 2.19 12.38 -16.20
N ILE A 490 1.67 13.19 -15.27
CA ILE A 490 1.40 14.61 -15.51
C ILE A 490 2.73 15.36 -15.58
N GLN A 491 2.93 16.11 -16.66
CA GLN A 491 4.18 16.87 -16.86
C GLN A 491 4.20 18.16 -16.03
N VAL A 492 3.07 18.86 -16.01
CA VAL A 492 2.85 20.09 -15.24
C VAL A 492 1.41 20.10 -14.79
N VAL A 493 1.18 20.21 -13.49
CA VAL A 493 -0.18 20.32 -12.94
C VAL A 493 -0.72 21.73 -13.18
N ASP A 494 -1.97 21.83 -13.69
CA ASP A 494 -2.59 23.13 -13.93
C ASP A 494 -2.76 23.88 -12.60
N ARG A 495 -2.30 25.12 -12.53
CA ARG A 495 -2.43 25.97 -11.35
C ARG A 495 -3.88 26.18 -10.92
N LYS A 496 -4.83 26.21 -11.87
CA LYS A 496 -6.25 26.28 -11.56
C LYS A 496 -6.77 25.00 -10.90
N LEU A 497 -6.21 23.85 -11.25
CA LEU A 497 -6.53 22.58 -10.62
C LEU A 497 -5.97 22.54 -9.19
N ILE A 498 -4.74 22.99 -8.97
CA ILE A 498 -4.15 23.13 -7.63
C ILE A 498 -5.06 23.98 -6.71
N MET A 499 -5.62 25.07 -7.25
CA MET A 499 -6.55 25.95 -6.53
C MET A 499 -7.90 25.32 -6.18
N LYS A 500 -8.20 24.10 -6.67
CA LYS A 500 -9.40 23.32 -6.30
C LYS A 500 -9.23 22.51 -5.01
N SER A 501 -8.10 22.65 -4.33
CA SER A 501 -7.74 21.87 -3.15
C SER A 501 -7.25 22.76 -2.00
N GLN A 502 -7.25 22.23 -0.78
CA GLN A 502 -6.64 22.90 0.38
C GLN A 502 -5.12 23.09 0.18
N SER A 503 -4.54 24.15 0.76
CA SER A 503 -3.16 24.56 0.48
C SER A 503 -2.08 23.59 0.98
N PHE A 504 -2.43 22.61 1.82
CA PHE A 504 -1.51 21.57 2.28
C PHE A 504 -1.40 20.39 1.30
N ASN A 505 -2.28 20.29 0.30
CA ASN A 505 -2.20 19.23 -0.70
C ASN A 505 -0.94 19.36 -1.56
N LYS A 506 -0.36 18.21 -1.90
CA LYS A 506 0.82 18.05 -2.75
C LYS A 506 0.42 17.39 -4.05
N PHE A 507 1.15 17.69 -5.10
CA PHE A 507 0.90 17.35 -6.50
C PHE A 507 2.12 16.73 -7.18
N TYR A 508 3.28 16.77 -6.53
CA TYR A 508 4.54 16.16 -6.98
C TYR A 508 5.10 15.22 -5.90
N PRO A 509 5.93 14.24 -6.29
CA PRO A 509 6.44 13.94 -7.63
C PRO A 509 5.41 13.37 -8.62
N GLN A 510 5.79 13.37 -9.90
CA GLN A 510 5.10 12.71 -11.00
C GLN A 510 6.06 11.70 -11.64
N LYS A 511 5.57 10.52 -12.05
CA LYS A 511 6.34 9.45 -12.71
C LYS A 511 7.06 9.95 -13.97
N SER A 512 6.47 10.96 -14.63
CA SER A 512 7.04 11.65 -15.78
C SER A 512 8.45 12.22 -15.53
N ALA A 513 8.81 12.51 -14.28
CA ALA A 513 10.13 13.01 -13.91
C ALA A 513 11.26 12.00 -14.19
N MET A 514 10.99 10.69 -14.17
CA MET A 514 11.98 9.66 -14.51
C MET A 514 12.41 9.69 -15.97
N SER A 515 11.53 10.15 -16.88
CA SER A 515 11.77 10.06 -18.31
C SER A 515 12.14 8.64 -18.79
N LEU A 516 11.59 7.60 -18.16
CA LEU A 516 11.78 6.19 -18.54
C LEU A 516 11.26 5.95 -19.97
N LYS A 517 12.14 5.45 -20.85
CA LYS A 517 11.84 5.23 -22.26
C LYS A 517 12.41 3.93 -22.76
N ILE A 518 11.69 3.31 -23.67
CA ILE A 518 12.14 2.16 -24.46
C ILE A 518 12.19 2.55 -25.94
N GLU A 519 13.24 2.12 -26.64
CA GLU A 519 13.43 2.34 -28.07
C GLU A 519 13.97 1.09 -28.75
N LYS A 520 13.87 1.06 -30.08
CA LYS A 520 14.34 -0.06 -30.89
C LYS A 520 15.88 -0.09 -30.89
N ASP A 521 16.44 -1.28 -30.71
CA ASP A 521 17.88 -1.55 -30.76
C ASP A 521 18.19 -2.57 -31.86
N GLY A 522 18.52 -2.08 -33.06
CA GLY A 522 18.67 -2.93 -34.24
C GLY A 522 17.35 -3.53 -34.74
N GLU A 523 17.41 -4.64 -35.48
CA GLU A 523 16.21 -5.28 -36.04
C GLU A 523 15.45 -6.15 -35.03
N ASN A 524 16.17 -6.74 -34.07
CA ASN A 524 15.65 -7.77 -33.14
C ASN A 524 15.97 -7.42 -31.68
N GLY A 525 15.88 -6.15 -31.31
CA GLY A 525 16.20 -5.72 -29.95
C GLY A 525 15.45 -4.47 -29.53
N VAL A 526 15.40 -4.30 -28.23
CA VAL A 526 14.94 -3.08 -27.55
C VAL A 526 16.00 -2.65 -26.55
N LYS A 527 16.10 -1.36 -26.31
CA LYS A 527 16.91 -0.80 -25.24
C LYS A 527 16.15 0.26 -24.50
N TRP A 528 16.43 0.42 -23.22
CA TRP A 528 15.77 1.41 -22.39
C TRP A 528 16.77 2.31 -21.67
N SER A 529 16.28 3.47 -21.28
CA SER A 529 17.04 4.46 -20.49
C SER A 529 16.10 5.31 -19.66
N GLN A 530 16.63 5.94 -18.62
CA GLN A 530 15.94 6.93 -17.78
C GLN A 530 16.87 8.09 -17.41
N GLU A 531 16.30 9.19 -16.90
CA GLU A 531 17.06 10.36 -16.43
C GLU A 531 17.11 10.49 -14.90
N LEU A 532 16.13 9.93 -14.18
CA LEU A 532 16.04 9.96 -12.72
C LEU A 532 15.72 8.54 -12.21
N SER A 533 16.24 8.15 -11.05
CA SER A 533 15.98 6.83 -10.45
C SER A 533 14.54 6.71 -9.96
N ILE A 534 14.00 5.48 -9.89
CA ILE A 534 12.75 5.22 -9.17
C ILE A 534 12.90 5.51 -7.66
N LEU A 535 14.11 5.33 -7.12
CA LEU A 535 14.47 5.63 -5.73
C LEU A 535 14.46 7.14 -5.44
N ASP A 536 14.79 7.97 -6.44
CA ASP A 536 14.65 9.43 -6.30
C ASP A 536 13.17 9.81 -6.16
N LEU A 537 12.25 9.16 -6.89
CA LEU A 537 10.81 9.41 -6.75
C LEU A 537 10.31 9.00 -5.36
N LEU A 538 10.78 7.85 -4.85
CA LEU A 538 10.48 7.38 -3.50
C LEU A 538 10.89 8.43 -2.46
N TYR A 539 12.16 8.84 -2.48
CA TYR A 539 12.67 9.80 -1.52
C TYR A 539 12.03 11.18 -1.69
N TRP A 540 11.79 11.65 -2.93
CA TRP A 540 11.08 12.91 -3.17
C TRP A 540 9.68 12.88 -2.56
N PHE A 541 8.92 11.82 -2.81
CA PHE A 541 7.58 11.66 -2.25
C PHE A 541 7.63 11.70 -0.72
N ASP A 542 8.41 10.84 -0.08
CA ASP A 542 8.45 10.73 1.38
C ASP A 542 8.98 12.00 2.06
N ALA A 543 10.09 12.56 1.55
CA ALA A 543 10.75 13.69 2.17
C ALA A 543 9.99 15.02 2.02
N THR A 544 9.02 15.10 1.09
CA THR A 544 8.20 16.30 0.85
C THR A 544 6.72 16.15 1.23
N ASN A 545 6.34 15.00 1.81
CA ASN A 545 4.97 14.71 2.19
C ASN A 545 4.46 15.58 3.38
N ASP A 546 5.36 16.12 4.21
CA ASP A 546 4.99 17.00 5.32
C ASP A 546 4.38 18.33 4.78
N ALA A 547 3.20 18.70 5.30
CA ALA A 547 2.50 19.92 4.95
C ALA A 547 3.33 21.21 5.15
N LYS A 548 4.32 21.19 6.06
CA LYS A 548 5.22 22.32 6.36
C LYS A 548 6.41 22.41 5.42
N VAL A 549 6.76 21.32 4.73
CA VAL A 549 7.86 21.30 3.77
C VAL A 549 7.38 21.92 2.47
N GLU A 550 8.18 22.81 1.87
CA GLU A 550 7.85 23.39 0.57
C GLU A 550 7.89 22.29 -0.49
N GLU A 551 6.89 22.28 -1.36
CA GLU A 551 6.82 21.28 -2.42
C GLU A 551 7.86 21.60 -3.50
N ALA A 552 8.74 20.65 -3.80
CA ALA A 552 9.49 20.67 -5.05
C ALA A 552 8.55 20.26 -6.19
N GLN A 553 8.43 21.10 -7.23
CA GLN A 553 7.50 20.92 -8.36
C GLN A 553 8.21 20.50 -9.65
N SER A 554 9.52 20.29 -9.60
CA SER A 554 10.33 19.86 -10.73
C SER A 554 11.60 19.15 -10.28
N VAL A 555 12.23 18.40 -11.20
CA VAL A 555 13.51 17.73 -10.93
C VAL A 555 14.61 18.72 -10.52
N ASP A 556 14.62 19.93 -11.09
CA ASP A 556 15.58 20.97 -10.71
C ASP A 556 15.37 21.42 -9.25
N GLU A 557 14.12 21.62 -8.84
CA GLU A 557 13.78 21.99 -7.45
C GLU A 557 14.01 20.83 -6.47
N TYR A 558 13.78 19.59 -6.88
CA TYR A 558 14.12 18.40 -6.09
C TYR A 558 15.64 18.30 -5.86
N ARG A 559 16.46 18.57 -6.89
CA ARG A 559 17.92 18.62 -6.73
C ARG A 559 18.37 19.76 -5.82
N GLU A 560 17.71 20.91 -5.88
CA GLU A 560 17.95 22.02 -4.92
C GLU A 560 17.55 21.60 -3.50
N PHE A 561 16.45 20.87 -3.33
CA PHE A 561 16.05 20.30 -2.04
C PHE A 561 17.08 19.30 -1.48
N LEU A 562 17.62 18.40 -2.31
CA LEU A 562 18.69 17.49 -1.91
C LEU A 562 19.93 18.26 -1.45
N LYS A 563 20.31 19.32 -2.17
CA LYS A 563 21.42 20.19 -1.77
C LYS A 563 21.19 20.85 -0.41
N ASP A 564 19.99 21.36 -0.15
CA ASP A 564 19.64 21.97 1.14
C ASP A 564 19.65 20.96 2.30
N LYS A 565 19.44 19.67 2.01
CA LYS A 565 19.60 18.56 2.96
C LYS A 565 21.04 18.08 3.12
N GLY A 566 21.98 18.57 2.30
CA GLY A 566 23.39 18.16 2.32
C GLY A 566 23.71 16.94 1.46
N TYR A 567 22.85 16.60 0.49
CA TYR A 567 22.95 15.40 -0.36
C TYR A 567 23.30 15.68 -1.83
N GLU A 568 23.80 16.89 -2.17
CA GLU A 568 23.99 17.35 -3.58
C GLU A 568 24.79 16.39 -4.48
N ASP A 569 25.79 15.70 -3.93
CA ASP A 569 26.68 14.78 -4.66
C ASP A 569 26.61 13.33 -4.13
N ARG A 570 25.60 13.02 -3.31
CA ARG A 570 25.40 11.68 -2.73
C ARG A 570 24.60 10.80 -3.71
N ASP A 571 24.97 9.53 -3.79
CA ASP A 571 24.13 8.54 -4.46
C ASP A 571 22.83 8.35 -3.66
N ILE A 572 21.71 8.18 -4.35
CA ILE A 572 20.40 8.02 -3.70
C ILE A 572 20.35 6.76 -2.83
N VAL A 573 21.09 5.70 -3.20
CA VAL A 573 21.22 4.48 -2.40
C VAL A 573 21.84 4.80 -1.04
N ASP A 574 22.90 5.60 -1.02
CA ASP A 574 23.55 5.99 0.23
C ASP A 574 22.62 6.85 1.11
N VAL A 575 21.79 7.70 0.49
CA VAL A 575 20.82 8.53 1.23
C VAL A 575 19.73 7.66 1.86
N LEU A 576 19.20 6.69 1.12
CA LEU A 576 18.15 5.78 1.61
C LEU A 576 18.68 4.86 2.71
N ASN A 577 19.88 4.32 2.56
CA ASN A 577 20.55 3.51 3.58
C ASN A 577 20.76 4.29 4.89
N ASP A 578 21.20 5.54 4.82
CA ASP A 578 21.34 6.43 5.99
C ASP A 578 20.00 6.73 6.68
N GLN A 579 18.88 6.49 6.00
CA GLN A 579 17.51 6.65 6.51
C GLN A 579 16.83 5.31 6.84
N TYR A 580 17.58 4.20 6.82
CA TYR A 580 17.10 2.85 7.14
C TYR A 580 15.95 2.37 6.25
N TYR A 581 15.93 2.80 5.00
CA TYR A 581 15.03 2.24 3.99
C TYR A 581 15.55 0.89 3.54
N ASP A 582 14.63 -0.07 3.42
CA ASP A 582 14.83 -1.29 2.66
C ASP A 582 13.99 -1.17 1.38
N TRP A 583 14.49 -1.68 0.25
CA TRP A 583 13.76 -1.63 -1.02
C TRP A 583 14.06 -2.80 -1.95
N LYS A 584 13.08 -3.03 -2.83
CA LYS A 584 13.17 -4.00 -3.90
C LYS A 584 12.63 -3.37 -5.17
N ILE A 585 13.44 -3.41 -6.23
CA ILE A 585 13.06 -2.95 -7.55
C ILE A 585 12.92 -4.17 -8.45
N ILE A 586 11.74 -4.32 -9.07
CA ILE A 586 11.54 -5.31 -10.13
C ILE A 586 11.51 -4.54 -11.45
N THR A 587 12.50 -4.75 -12.33
CA THR A 587 12.48 -4.20 -13.69
C THR A 587 12.11 -5.31 -14.66
N SER A 588 11.03 -5.10 -15.41
CA SER A 588 10.49 -6.08 -16.37
C SER A 588 10.43 -5.49 -17.78
N ILE A 589 10.69 -6.32 -18.79
CA ILE A 589 10.32 -6.04 -20.18
C ILE A 589 9.09 -6.88 -20.49
N GLU A 590 8.05 -6.20 -20.92
CA GLU A 590 6.78 -6.83 -21.24
C GLU A 590 6.48 -6.71 -22.72
N LYS A 591 5.96 -7.78 -23.30
CA LYS A 591 5.45 -7.85 -24.67
C LYS A 591 3.93 -7.77 -24.64
N LYS A 592 3.36 -6.99 -25.54
CA LYS A 592 1.91 -6.86 -25.69
C LYS A 592 1.36 -8.03 -26.49
N ASN A 593 0.36 -8.70 -25.93
CA ASN A 593 -0.39 -9.78 -26.55
C ASN A 593 -1.44 -9.24 -27.53
N ALA A 594 -2.02 -10.15 -28.33
CA ALA A 594 -3.04 -9.80 -29.32
C ALA A 594 -4.34 -9.25 -28.70
N ASP A 595 -4.68 -9.69 -27.49
CA ASP A 595 -5.82 -9.20 -26.70
C ASP A 595 -5.54 -7.85 -25.99
N GLY A 596 -4.32 -7.33 -26.11
CA GLY A 596 -3.88 -6.08 -25.50
C GLY A 596 -3.31 -6.24 -24.08
N THR A 597 -3.34 -7.44 -23.50
CA THR A 597 -2.65 -7.77 -22.24
C THR A 597 -1.14 -7.77 -22.42
N TYR A 598 -0.39 -7.85 -21.32
CA TYR A 598 1.06 -7.85 -21.33
C TYR A 598 1.62 -9.11 -20.70
N GLU A 599 2.60 -9.73 -21.36
CA GLU A 599 3.37 -10.85 -20.83
C GLU A 599 4.81 -10.38 -20.49
N THR A 600 5.32 -10.76 -19.31
CA THR A 600 6.72 -10.48 -18.97
C THR A 600 7.65 -11.44 -19.74
N VAL A 601 8.52 -10.88 -20.58
CA VAL A 601 9.51 -11.66 -21.37
C VAL A 601 10.92 -11.60 -20.80
N TRP A 602 11.18 -10.65 -19.88
CA TRP A 602 12.42 -10.54 -19.14
C TRP A 602 12.17 -9.80 -17.82
N LYS A 603 12.92 -10.18 -16.78
CA LYS A 603 12.81 -9.63 -15.43
C LYS A 603 14.19 -9.56 -14.77
N SER A 604 14.44 -8.49 -14.03
CA SER A 604 15.51 -8.37 -13.04
C SER A 604 14.91 -7.98 -11.69
N THR A 605 15.53 -8.44 -10.61
CA THR A 605 15.17 -8.09 -9.24
C THR A 605 16.40 -7.60 -8.52
N ASP A 606 16.32 -6.39 -8.00
CA ASP A 606 17.41 -5.66 -7.38
C ASP A 606 16.98 -5.25 -5.97
N ASP A 607 17.40 -6.05 -4.98
CA ASP A 607 17.15 -5.82 -3.55
C ASP A 607 18.28 -4.97 -2.96
N ASP A 608 17.93 -3.87 -2.29
CA ASP A 608 18.83 -2.88 -1.65
C ASP A 608 19.99 -2.43 -2.55
N LYS A 609 19.72 -2.36 -3.86
CA LYS A 609 20.68 -2.01 -4.91
C LYS A 609 20.23 -0.78 -5.69
N ALA A 610 21.18 -0.19 -6.40
CA ALA A 610 20.91 0.90 -7.33
C ALA A 610 19.96 0.46 -8.45
N ASP A 611 19.06 1.37 -8.83
CA ASP A 611 18.13 1.17 -9.94
C ASP A 611 18.86 0.97 -11.28
N LEU A 612 18.41 -0.01 -12.07
CA LEU A 612 18.90 -0.26 -13.43
C LEU A 612 18.47 0.87 -14.38
N ALA A 613 19.32 1.90 -14.47
CA ALA A 613 19.07 3.12 -15.25
C ALA A 613 18.90 2.90 -16.77
N GLY A 614 19.30 1.73 -17.27
CA GLY A 614 19.17 1.37 -18.68
C GLY A 614 19.69 -0.03 -18.96
N GLY A 615 19.40 -0.52 -20.14
CA GLY A 615 19.84 -1.83 -20.61
C GLY A 615 19.36 -2.12 -22.02
N ALA A 616 19.69 -3.30 -22.53
CA ALA A 616 19.26 -3.79 -23.83
C ALA A 616 18.81 -5.25 -23.72
N PHE A 617 17.84 -5.61 -24.55
CA PHE A 617 17.25 -6.93 -24.60
C PHE A 617 17.01 -7.34 -26.05
N ALA A 618 17.53 -8.50 -26.42
CA ALA A 618 17.27 -9.11 -27.72
C ALA A 618 15.86 -9.73 -27.71
N THR A 619 14.99 -9.26 -28.59
CA THR A 619 13.61 -9.75 -28.67
C THR A 619 13.57 -11.05 -29.48
N ALA A 620 13.02 -12.13 -28.91
CA ALA A 620 12.81 -13.39 -29.63
C ALA A 620 11.83 -13.23 -30.81
N GLU A 621 10.81 -12.39 -30.64
CA GLU A 621 9.76 -12.16 -31.64
C GLU A 621 9.58 -10.66 -31.94
N LYS A 622 9.07 -10.34 -33.13
CA LYS A 622 8.64 -8.98 -33.43
C LYS A 622 7.33 -8.67 -32.70
N GLY A 623 7.21 -7.49 -32.12
CA GLY A 623 6.03 -7.15 -31.32
C GLY A 623 6.09 -5.75 -30.74
N THR A 624 5.11 -5.42 -29.90
CA THR A 624 5.10 -4.18 -29.12
C THR A 624 5.59 -4.47 -27.71
N TYR A 625 6.55 -3.68 -27.22
CA TYR A 625 7.22 -3.88 -25.94
C TYR A 625 7.15 -2.63 -25.07
N ARG A 626 7.16 -2.81 -23.74
CA ARG A 626 7.34 -1.75 -22.73
C ARG A 626 8.27 -2.21 -21.61
N VAL A 627 8.84 -1.26 -20.88
CA VAL A 627 9.52 -1.50 -19.59
C VAL A 627 8.59 -1.12 -18.46
N VAL A 628 8.55 -1.96 -17.44
CA VAL A 628 7.85 -1.72 -16.17
C VAL A 628 8.87 -1.77 -15.04
N LYS A 629 8.74 -0.85 -14.09
CA LYS A 629 9.51 -0.85 -12.84
C LYS A 629 8.55 -0.81 -11.68
N ASP A 630 8.52 -1.88 -10.89
CA ASP A 630 7.75 -1.97 -9.65
C ASP A 630 8.69 -1.69 -8.48
N LEU A 631 8.28 -0.78 -7.60
CA LEU A 631 9.03 -0.46 -6.39
C LEU A 631 8.27 -0.95 -5.16
N TYR A 632 8.99 -1.73 -4.35
CA TYR A 632 8.59 -2.09 -3.00
C TYR A 632 9.58 -1.45 -2.03
N SER A 633 9.10 -0.90 -0.93
CA SER A 633 9.95 -0.30 0.08
C SER A 633 9.27 -0.26 1.43
N GLY A 634 10.07 -0.31 2.48
CA GLY A 634 9.65 -0.11 3.85
C GLY A 634 10.86 0.00 4.76
N ASN A 635 10.69 -0.42 6.00
CA ASN A 635 11.73 -0.43 7.01
C ASN A 635 11.68 -1.78 7.72
N SER A 636 12.80 -2.21 8.29
CA SER A 636 12.84 -3.41 9.13
C SER A 636 12.50 -4.69 8.35
N GLY A 637 12.88 -4.78 7.08
CA GLY A 637 12.68 -5.96 6.23
C GLY A 637 11.25 -6.16 5.71
N LEU A 638 10.27 -5.39 6.19
CA LEU A 638 8.91 -5.41 5.66
C LEU A 638 8.80 -4.48 4.45
N LEU A 639 8.62 -5.07 3.27
CA LEU A 639 8.51 -4.34 2.01
C LEU A 639 7.05 -4.26 1.56
N PHE A 640 6.56 -3.03 1.36
CA PHE A 640 5.22 -2.78 0.83
C PHE A 640 5.32 -2.24 -0.59
N TYR A 641 4.37 -2.59 -1.45
CA TYR A 641 4.26 -1.97 -2.77
C TYR A 641 4.14 -0.46 -2.60
N ARG A 642 4.92 0.29 -3.39
CA ARG A 642 4.91 1.77 -3.37
C ARG A 642 4.23 2.35 -4.59
N PHE A 643 4.71 1.97 -5.78
CA PHE A 643 4.19 2.41 -7.08
C PHE A 643 4.92 1.73 -8.24
N SER A 644 4.31 1.76 -9.43
CA SER A 644 4.88 1.25 -10.68
C SER A 644 5.08 2.33 -11.74
N VAL A 645 6.20 2.29 -12.46
CA VAL A 645 6.51 3.21 -13.56
C VAL A 645 6.61 2.47 -14.89
N PHE A 646 5.84 2.95 -15.87
CA PHE A 646 5.76 2.36 -17.21
C PHE A 646 6.47 3.27 -18.22
N SER A 647 7.26 2.67 -19.13
CA SER A 647 7.79 3.39 -20.29
C SER A 647 6.71 3.65 -21.34
N ASN A 648 7.08 4.35 -22.42
CA ASN A 648 6.32 4.27 -23.67
C ASN A 648 6.29 2.83 -24.22
N GLU A 649 5.41 2.58 -25.19
CA GLU A 649 5.44 1.36 -26.01
C GLU A 649 6.39 1.55 -27.22
N VAL A 650 7.06 0.48 -27.67
CA VAL A 650 7.82 0.46 -28.93
C VAL A 650 7.49 -0.80 -29.73
N ASN A 651 7.24 -0.65 -31.03
CA ASN A 651 6.98 -1.78 -31.92
C ASN A 651 8.23 -2.14 -32.75
N THR A 652 8.75 -3.35 -32.59
CA THR A 652 9.95 -3.82 -33.29
C THR A 652 9.67 -4.30 -34.73
N ALA A 653 8.41 -4.59 -35.08
CA ALA A 653 8.00 -4.99 -36.43
C ALA A 653 8.01 -3.84 -37.44
N GLN A 654 7.81 -2.60 -36.98
CA GLN A 654 7.80 -1.43 -37.86
C GLN A 654 9.23 -1.03 -38.27
N GLN A 655 9.46 -0.83 -39.58
CA GLN A 655 10.66 -0.17 -40.08
C GLN A 655 10.55 1.34 -39.80
N ASN A 656 11.67 1.98 -39.46
CA ASN A 656 11.75 3.43 -39.26
C ASN A 656 11.50 4.17 -40.59
N ASN A 657 10.24 4.36 -40.96
CA ASN A 657 9.87 5.33 -41.98
C ASN A 657 9.72 6.70 -41.32
N VAL A 658 10.82 7.46 -41.34
CA VAL A 658 10.73 8.92 -41.32
C VAL A 658 10.18 9.36 -42.67
N THR A 659 8.86 9.46 -42.80
CA THR A 659 8.20 10.48 -43.62
C THR A 659 6.79 10.74 -43.13
N SER A 660 6.49 12.03 -42.98
CA SER A 660 5.20 12.62 -42.62
C SER A 660 4.08 12.22 -43.59
N GLY A 661 2.98 11.70 -43.05
CA GLY A 661 1.73 11.46 -43.77
C GLY A 661 0.67 10.93 -42.80
N THR A 662 -0.45 11.64 -42.73
CA THR A 662 -1.59 11.42 -41.85
C THR A 662 -2.38 10.17 -42.22
N ASP A 663 -2.69 9.32 -41.24
CA ASP A 663 -3.93 8.53 -41.23
C ASP A 663 -4.43 8.45 -39.78
N LYS A 664 -5.62 8.99 -39.54
CA LYS A 664 -6.42 8.76 -38.33
C LYS A 664 -7.53 7.75 -38.67
N PRO A 665 -8.06 7.05 -37.67
CA PRO A 665 -8.72 5.75 -37.81
C PRO A 665 -10.17 5.88 -38.27
N ASN A 666 -10.63 4.89 -39.03
CA ASN A 666 -12.05 4.69 -39.28
C ASN A 666 -12.58 3.65 -38.28
N ASN A 667 -13.46 4.09 -37.38
CA ASN A 667 -14.35 3.23 -36.62
C ASN A 667 -15.65 3.12 -37.42
N GLY A 668 -16.01 1.91 -37.84
CA GLY A 668 -17.27 1.65 -38.50
C GLY A 668 -18.33 1.27 -37.48
N SER A 669 -19.36 2.11 -37.33
CA SER A 669 -20.73 1.61 -37.26
C SER A 669 -21.70 2.63 -37.88
N ASN A 670 -22.80 2.10 -38.36
CA ASN A 670 -23.53 2.47 -39.56
C ASN A 670 -24.64 3.52 -39.30
N SER A 671 -24.79 4.53 -40.18
CA SER A 671 -26.04 4.86 -40.92
C SER A 671 -26.16 6.34 -41.37
N ASN A 672 -26.37 6.51 -42.69
CA ASN A 672 -27.04 7.57 -43.49
C ASN A 672 -27.45 8.91 -42.83
N THR A 673 -27.34 10.12 -43.41
CA THR A 673 -27.16 10.59 -44.81
C THR A 673 -26.96 12.14 -44.84
N ASN A 674 -26.13 12.63 -45.78
CA ASN A 674 -26.07 13.96 -46.47
C ASN A 674 -26.06 15.27 -45.66
N GLY A 675 -25.14 16.24 -45.85
CA GLY A 675 -24.02 16.40 -46.80
C GLY A 675 -23.35 17.79 -46.64
N GLY A 676 -22.14 17.97 -47.19
CA GLY A 676 -21.64 19.29 -47.62
C GLY A 676 -20.32 19.81 -47.02
N ASN A 677 -19.25 19.64 -47.81
CA ASN A 677 -18.06 20.49 -47.97
C ASN A 677 -16.80 20.36 -47.08
N ASN A 678 -15.72 19.99 -47.79
CA ASN A 678 -14.32 19.84 -47.41
C ASN A 678 -13.65 21.10 -46.84
N GLY A 679 -12.95 20.92 -45.72
CA GLY A 679 -11.98 21.86 -45.15
C GLY A 679 -10.92 21.10 -44.36
N ASN A 680 -9.85 20.70 -45.05
CA ASN A 680 -8.77 19.84 -44.55
C ASN A 680 -7.96 20.56 -43.43
N SER A 681 -7.95 20.01 -42.21
CA SER A 681 -7.15 20.49 -41.07
C SER A 681 -6.23 19.37 -40.57
N ALA A 682 -4.97 19.44 -40.98
CA ALA A 682 -3.87 18.59 -40.53
C ALA A 682 -3.50 18.84 -39.06
N ASN A 683 -3.33 17.76 -38.27
CA ASN A 683 -2.77 17.80 -36.92
C ASN A 683 -1.27 17.40 -36.98
N PRO A 684 -0.32 18.25 -36.54
CA PRO A 684 1.12 18.01 -36.70
C PRO A 684 1.75 17.21 -35.55
N GLY A 685 2.74 16.38 -35.91
CA GLY A 685 3.53 15.52 -35.01
C GLY A 685 4.27 16.25 -33.89
N ASN A 686 4.39 15.58 -32.74
CA ASN A 686 4.86 16.16 -31.48
C ASN A 686 6.36 15.86 -31.25
N THR A 687 7.24 16.51 -32.01
CA THR A 687 8.62 16.72 -31.56
C THR A 687 8.61 17.67 -30.36
N ALA A 688 9.05 17.22 -29.18
CA ALA A 688 9.24 18.07 -28.02
C ALA A 688 10.07 19.32 -28.38
N VAL A 689 9.44 20.49 -28.36
CA VAL A 689 10.09 21.73 -28.77
C VAL A 689 11.05 22.17 -27.66
N LYS A 690 12.33 21.81 -27.82
CA LYS A 690 13.43 22.22 -26.91
C LYS A 690 13.38 23.72 -26.58
N LYS A 691 13.21 24.05 -25.30
CA LYS A 691 13.20 25.44 -24.79
C LYS A 691 14.50 26.16 -25.19
N PRO A 692 14.46 27.45 -25.59
CA PRO A 692 15.68 28.23 -25.83
C PRO A 692 16.54 28.32 -24.57
N ALA A 693 17.86 28.23 -24.71
CA ALA A 693 18.79 28.41 -23.59
C ALA A 693 18.67 29.82 -22.96
N LYS A 694 19.01 29.93 -21.67
CA LYS A 694 19.03 31.19 -20.91
C LYS A 694 19.89 32.24 -21.62
N VAL A 695 19.37 33.46 -21.75
CA VAL A 695 20.06 34.57 -22.44
C VAL A 695 21.29 35.02 -21.64
N LYS A 696 22.49 34.87 -22.23
CA LYS A 696 23.78 35.24 -21.61
C LYS A 696 24.30 36.60 -22.11
N LYS A 697 25.26 37.16 -21.36
CA LYS A 697 25.94 38.45 -21.66
C LYS A 697 25.00 39.64 -21.84
N VAL A 698 23.93 39.72 -21.04
CA VAL A 698 23.04 40.88 -21.03
C VAL A 698 23.79 42.08 -20.46
N THR A 699 23.75 43.22 -21.16
CA THR A 699 24.30 44.51 -20.72
C THR A 699 23.23 45.59 -20.86
N ALA A 700 23.28 46.61 -20.01
CA ALA A 700 22.41 47.78 -20.08
C ALA A 700 23.26 49.04 -19.91
N LYS A 701 23.27 49.92 -20.92
CA LYS A 701 24.05 51.17 -20.92
C LYS A 701 23.11 52.38 -21.05
N ALA A 702 23.28 53.38 -20.18
CA ALA A 702 22.52 54.63 -20.27
C ALA A 702 23.07 55.53 -21.38
N LYS A 703 22.19 56.19 -22.14
CA LYS A 703 22.53 57.26 -23.08
C LYS A 703 21.42 58.32 -23.05
N LYS A 704 21.69 59.49 -22.44
CA LYS A 704 20.65 60.52 -22.17
C LYS A 704 19.42 59.88 -21.50
N ARG A 705 18.20 60.19 -21.94
CA ARG A 705 16.93 59.61 -21.46
C ARG A 705 16.60 58.24 -22.07
N THR A 706 17.62 57.43 -22.39
CA THR A 706 17.46 56.10 -22.98
C THR A 706 18.35 55.07 -22.30
N ALA A 707 17.92 53.82 -22.29
CA ALA A 707 18.72 52.67 -21.90
C ALA A 707 18.86 51.74 -23.10
N VAL A 708 20.10 51.36 -23.42
CA VAL A 708 20.38 50.41 -24.49
C VAL A 708 20.75 49.07 -23.88
N ILE A 709 19.94 48.06 -24.17
CA ILE A 709 20.06 46.70 -23.67
C ILE A 709 20.54 45.81 -24.82
N SER A 710 21.61 45.03 -24.61
CA SER A 710 22.11 44.07 -25.61
C SER A 710 22.52 42.75 -24.98
N TRP A 711 22.49 41.67 -25.75
CA TRP A 711 22.78 40.30 -25.28
C TRP A 711 23.42 39.43 -26.37
N LYS A 712 23.88 38.22 -26.01
CA LYS A 712 24.38 37.25 -26.99
C LYS A 712 23.20 36.52 -27.65
N LYS A 713 23.27 36.31 -28.98
CA LYS A 713 22.28 35.53 -29.74
C LYS A 713 22.13 34.12 -29.16
N VAL A 714 20.90 33.66 -28.98
CA VAL A 714 20.56 32.29 -28.54
C VAL A 714 20.30 31.42 -29.77
N LYS A 715 21.01 30.29 -29.88
CA LYS A 715 20.86 29.33 -30.99
C LYS A 715 19.44 28.74 -30.96
N GLY A 716 18.75 28.77 -32.11
CA GLY A 716 17.41 28.23 -32.25
C GLY A 716 16.28 29.05 -31.59
N ALA A 717 16.52 30.29 -31.17
CA ALA A 717 15.46 31.21 -30.77
C ALA A 717 14.75 31.77 -32.01
N SER A 718 13.45 32.03 -31.90
CA SER A 718 12.66 32.79 -32.91
C SER A 718 12.60 34.28 -32.58
N GLY A 719 12.80 34.66 -31.31
CA GLY A 719 12.82 36.05 -30.88
C GLY A 719 13.12 36.20 -29.39
N TYR A 720 12.97 37.42 -28.87
CA TYR A 720 13.24 37.76 -27.47
C TYR A 720 12.13 38.62 -26.87
N GLU A 721 11.96 38.55 -25.56
CA GLU A 721 11.12 39.50 -24.81
C GLU A 721 11.97 40.24 -23.79
N VAL A 722 11.83 41.56 -23.75
CA VAL A 722 12.55 42.46 -22.85
C VAL A 722 11.59 42.96 -21.78
N TYR A 723 12.02 42.82 -20.54
CA TYR A 723 11.28 43.16 -19.34
C TYR A 723 11.99 44.25 -18.57
N ARG A 724 11.21 45.11 -17.88
CA ARG A 724 11.72 46.21 -17.06
C ARG A 724 11.04 46.28 -15.71
N SER A 725 11.81 46.58 -14.67
CA SER A 725 11.32 46.99 -13.35
C SER A 725 12.06 48.24 -12.85
N THR A 726 11.48 48.94 -11.88
CA THR A 726 12.12 50.04 -11.14
C THR A 726 12.78 49.57 -9.83
N LYS A 727 12.60 48.29 -9.47
CA LYS A 727 13.22 47.65 -8.29
C LYS A 727 13.97 46.38 -8.71
N LYS A 728 15.07 46.02 -8.01
CA LYS A 728 15.92 44.86 -8.33
C LYS A 728 15.12 43.54 -8.33
N ASN A 729 14.33 43.34 -7.28
CA ASN A 729 13.49 42.16 -7.04
C ASN A 729 11.98 42.47 -7.18
N GLY A 730 11.63 43.55 -7.87
CA GLY A 730 10.21 43.93 -8.04
C GLY A 730 9.53 43.21 -9.20
N LYS A 731 8.22 43.43 -9.37
CA LYS A 731 7.47 42.94 -10.54
C LYS A 731 8.04 43.53 -11.82
N TYR A 732 8.41 42.68 -12.77
CA TYR A 732 8.93 43.08 -14.09
C TYR A 732 7.79 43.17 -15.11
N LYS A 733 7.69 44.28 -15.83
CA LYS A 733 6.71 44.46 -16.92
C LYS A 733 7.38 44.23 -18.27
N LYS A 734 6.74 43.47 -19.16
CA LYS A 734 7.20 43.31 -20.54
C LYS A 734 7.08 44.65 -21.27
N ILE A 735 8.17 45.14 -21.85
CA ILE A 735 8.20 46.42 -22.57
C ILE A 735 8.45 46.24 -24.07
N LYS A 736 9.00 45.10 -24.50
CA LYS A 736 9.17 44.81 -25.93
C LYS A 736 9.18 43.31 -26.22
N THR A 737 8.54 42.92 -27.31
CA THR A 737 8.77 41.63 -27.99
C THR A 737 9.52 41.90 -29.29
N ILE A 738 10.62 41.17 -29.50
CA ILE A 738 11.50 41.24 -30.66
C ILE A 738 11.29 39.98 -31.48
N LYS A 739 10.70 40.13 -32.67
CA LYS A 739 10.25 39.01 -33.51
C LYS A 739 11.33 38.41 -34.42
N LYS A 740 12.54 39.00 -34.45
CA LYS A 740 13.67 38.53 -35.26
C LYS A 740 14.80 38.06 -34.35
N ALA A 741 15.18 36.79 -34.44
CA ALA A 741 16.23 36.17 -33.62
C ALA A 741 17.62 36.80 -33.77
N GLY A 742 17.88 37.48 -34.90
CA GLY A 742 19.12 38.23 -35.14
C GLY A 742 19.18 39.58 -34.42
N THR A 743 18.05 40.13 -33.96
CA THR A 743 18.01 41.41 -33.26
C THR A 743 18.28 41.22 -31.77
N VAL A 744 19.55 41.36 -31.38
CA VAL A 744 20.03 41.13 -30.01
C VAL A 744 20.29 42.42 -29.21
N ARG A 745 19.62 43.51 -29.60
CA ARG A 745 19.73 44.84 -29.00
C ARG A 745 18.39 45.54 -29.01
N PHE A 746 18.07 46.26 -27.94
CA PHE A 746 16.87 47.08 -27.78
C PHE A 746 17.20 48.39 -27.08
N THR A 747 16.58 49.48 -27.52
CA THR A 747 16.72 50.81 -26.91
C THR A 747 15.39 51.22 -26.28
N ASP A 748 15.35 51.25 -24.95
CA ASP A 748 14.24 51.81 -24.18
C ASP A 748 14.36 53.34 -24.14
N LYS A 749 13.30 54.05 -24.53
CA LYS A 749 13.29 55.51 -24.74
C LYS A 749 12.39 56.20 -23.70
N LYS A 750 12.54 57.52 -23.56
CA LYS A 750 11.72 58.39 -22.68
C LYS A 750 11.81 58.04 -21.19
N LEU A 751 12.98 57.60 -20.72
CA LEU A 751 13.21 57.29 -19.30
C LEU A 751 13.38 58.57 -18.46
N LYS A 752 13.09 58.47 -17.16
CA LYS A 752 13.24 59.59 -16.21
C LYS A 752 14.70 59.69 -15.74
N LYS A 753 15.27 60.90 -15.75
CA LYS A 753 16.61 61.19 -15.23
C LYS A 753 16.66 60.91 -13.73
N GLY A 754 17.78 60.37 -13.23
CA GLY A 754 17.98 60.02 -11.82
C GLY A 754 17.46 58.64 -11.40
N PHE A 755 16.57 58.02 -12.18
CA PHE A 755 15.98 56.72 -11.84
C PHE A 755 16.86 55.53 -12.26
N ALA A 756 16.85 54.48 -11.43
CA ALA A 756 17.43 53.19 -11.75
C ALA A 756 16.34 52.26 -12.33
N TYR A 757 16.69 51.58 -13.42
CA TYR A 757 15.85 50.59 -14.08
C TYR A 757 16.61 49.26 -14.15
N TYR A 758 15.86 48.17 -14.03
CA TYR A 758 16.38 46.81 -14.08
C TYR A 758 15.77 46.09 -15.27
N TYR A 759 16.60 45.41 -16.07
CA TYR A 759 16.17 44.73 -17.28
C TYR A 759 16.47 43.24 -17.23
N LYS A 760 15.49 42.44 -17.67
CA LYS A 760 15.63 41.01 -17.94
C LYS A 760 15.28 40.75 -19.41
N VAL A 761 15.91 39.74 -20.00
CA VAL A 761 15.64 39.31 -21.37
C VAL A 761 15.48 37.80 -21.39
N ARG A 762 14.42 37.31 -22.02
CA ARG A 762 14.22 35.88 -22.29
C ARG A 762 14.11 35.62 -23.78
N ALA A 763 14.63 34.48 -24.22
CA ALA A 763 14.46 34.01 -25.59
C ALA A 763 13.17 33.19 -25.70
N TYR A 764 12.54 33.21 -26.87
CA TYR A 764 11.42 32.32 -27.17
C TYR A 764 11.60 31.64 -28.52
N ARG A 765 11.04 30.45 -28.68
CA ARG A 765 10.89 29.72 -29.94
C ARG A 765 9.42 29.72 -30.31
N LYS A 766 9.10 30.07 -31.56
CA LYS A 766 7.74 30.05 -32.10
C LYS A 766 7.50 28.65 -32.68
N THR A 767 6.46 27.98 -32.20
CA THR A 767 5.96 26.71 -32.73
C THR A 767 4.69 26.98 -33.55
N ALA A 768 4.12 25.94 -34.17
CA ALA A 768 2.85 26.05 -34.89
C ALA A 768 1.70 26.54 -33.98
N VAL A 769 1.72 26.19 -32.69
CA VAL A 769 0.61 26.43 -31.74
C VAL A 769 0.91 27.48 -30.66
N ALA A 770 2.17 27.76 -30.31
CA ALA A 770 2.51 28.67 -29.19
C ALA A 770 3.94 29.26 -29.26
N LYS A 771 4.27 30.11 -28.29
CA LYS A 771 5.66 30.50 -28.00
C LYS A 771 6.18 29.74 -26.80
N VAL A 772 7.25 28.98 -26.98
CA VAL A 772 7.97 28.30 -25.90
C VAL A 772 9.09 29.23 -25.41
N TYR A 773 9.13 29.51 -24.11
CA TYR A 773 10.07 30.47 -23.51
C TYR A 773 11.23 29.75 -22.80
N GLY A 774 12.42 30.33 -22.92
CA GLY A 774 13.56 30.00 -22.06
C GLY A 774 13.58 30.84 -20.78
N ASN A 775 14.49 30.49 -19.86
CA ASN A 775 14.65 31.19 -18.59
C ASN A 775 15.06 32.67 -18.78
N ASP A 776 14.59 33.54 -17.89
CA ASP A 776 14.99 34.94 -17.84
C ASP A 776 16.50 35.08 -17.61
N SER A 777 17.12 36.09 -18.23
CA SER A 777 18.48 36.49 -17.88
C SER A 777 18.58 37.04 -16.46
N ALA A 778 19.80 37.06 -15.92
CA ALA A 778 20.08 37.83 -14.71
C ALA A 778 19.74 39.31 -14.95
N ALA A 779 19.08 39.94 -13.96
CA ALA A 779 18.67 41.32 -14.05
C ALA A 779 19.88 42.26 -14.17
N LYS A 780 19.82 43.20 -15.12
CA LYS A 780 20.85 44.23 -15.29
C LYS A 780 20.32 45.61 -14.95
N LYS A 781 20.97 46.24 -13.96
CA LYS A 781 20.69 47.59 -13.49
C LYS A 781 21.32 48.62 -14.44
N VAL A 782 20.60 49.69 -14.70
CA VAL A 782 21.11 50.90 -15.34
C VAL A 782 20.48 52.13 -14.68
N LYS A 783 21.32 53.10 -14.29
CA LYS A 783 20.87 54.38 -13.76
C LYS A 783 20.91 55.42 -14.88
N ILE A 784 19.80 56.12 -15.09
CA ILE A 784 19.70 57.15 -16.13
C ILE A 784 20.33 58.43 -15.59
N LYS A 785 21.48 58.80 -16.15
CA LYS A 785 22.25 59.99 -15.78
C LYS A 785 21.62 61.26 -16.31
#